data_AF-A0A8T7B0X2-F1
#
_entry.id   AF-A0A8T7B0X2-F1
#
_cell.length_a   1.000
_cell.length_b   1.000
_cell.length_c   1.000
_cell.angle_alpha   90.00
_cell.angle_beta   90.00
_cell.angle_gamma   90.00
#
_symmetry.space_group_name_H-M   'P 1'
#
loop_
_entity.id
_entity.type
_entity.pdbx_description
1 polymer ?
#
loop_
_entity_poly.entity_id
_entity_poly.type
_entity_poly.pdbx_seq_one_letter_code
_entity_poly.pdbx_strand_id
1 'polypeptide(L)'
;WTRFDAVDSATYKVYEQPVESPTHTSPAPPADARSVQANPADPTASPFGWHDTDGVAGADFTIMYGNNVEAYEDRNGNGGNPTLGNPDCGGSIDCSFPIDLTVDPVAHFPASVANLFYWNNIIHDIQYLYGFDEAAGNFQRNNYGRGGDFALDLDWVDAEAQDDANDNSANGGNCNANFSTLPDGLTGRMQMYTCDLVTPERDGDLDNGVIVHEYGHGISNRLVGGPLNTFCLEGDQQPGEGLSDWWALVYTAKTTDTGPQARGIGTYLFGQAPDGPGIRPFPYSTDNNVNPDTYESIGSRVAPHGVGSVWAQAAWEVYWALVDQHGYSDNLYDANGGFGNQRAMLYVNEGLKNTICQPTFADVRDGIIQAAVDNNGGEDVCLIWQAFADFGLGADAIPGTPATTVVVNGFSPPRVCQADFVMDVTPSELAVCAPTDANYSVGLSANLPTLSTTVNLSLAGAPAGSVASFTPNPAAAGAVPASSALNLVTAGATPGVYTMTVTGDDGGTITASQDIELALYDAAPGDPTLVFPADGTERIGLAPTFRWTDGGQGGIYQLTVATDAGFSSVVASTTTTETSHTFDLTLDPFVTYFWRVQSSNSCGDSAVVTASFTTGALGFVLLVDDDDNDPDARAAYTAALANLGMPHDVWDTANTDNEPTAVQLSAYNAVVWFTGDEFGGFSGPGPAGESALADFLDTGGCLLLSSQDYLYDKGTPTPAGPAAPTTFMTTHLGLAAGTSDVEQATVTGSGSIFSTIGALSLNYPFSNYSDDLVPDATAEIAFNGNTSGPGGGAAINKIDGIRSAFLGYPLEALSLVDRTQVMGTFLADRCGLVAPDSDGDGILDLQDNCPFTINPGQEDADSDGLGNVCDNCTEVANPDQCDTNQDGYGNLCDADLDDNGITNSFDLNIMRSNFGATGKNDADLNCNEIVNSFDLTTMRSLFGQPPGPSGTAP
;
A
#
# COMPACT_ATOMS: atom_id res chain seq x y z
N TRP A 1 -16.70 3.84 30.14
CA TRP A 1 -16.72 4.26 31.56
C TRP A 1 -15.47 5.10 31.77
N THR A 2 -15.61 6.43 31.77
CA THR A 2 -14.49 7.35 31.97
C THR A 2 -14.16 7.43 33.46
N ARG A 3 -13.08 6.79 33.90
CA ARG A 3 -12.52 7.00 35.24
C ARG A 3 -11.86 8.37 35.24
N PHE A 4 -12.59 9.37 35.72
CA PHE A 4 -11.98 10.56 36.32
C PHE A 4 -11.45 10.11 37.70
N ASP A 5 -10.30 9.44 37.72
CA ASP A 5 -9.55 9.30 38.96
C ASP A 5 -8.83 10.63 39.16
N ALA A 6 -9.09 11.28 40.29
CA ALA A 6 -8.67 12.65 40.57
C ALA A 6 -7.14 12.74 40.62
N VAL A 7 -6.54 13.44 39.66
CA VAL A 7 -5.20 14.02 39.84
C VAL A 7 -5.34 15.04 40.96
N ASP A 8 -4.57 14.90 42.04
CA ASP A 8 -4.57 15.83 43.16
C ASP A 8 -4.35 17.27 42.66
N SER A 9 -5.03 18.25 43.27
CA SER A 9 -4.84 19.65 42.90
C SER A 9 -3.43 20.10 43.30
N ALA A 10 -2.58 20.45 42.34
CA ALA A 10 -1.22 20.97 42.56
C ALA A 10 -1.08 22.38 41.98
N THR A 11 -0.27 23.22 42.62
CA THR A 11 -0.08 24.62 42.21
C THR A 11 1.38 25.05 42.37
N TYR A 12 1.95 25.70 41.36
CA TYR A 12 3.35 26.15 41.35
C TYR A 12 3.43 27.63 40.97
N LYS A 13 4.19 28.42 41.72
CA LYS A 13 4.47 29.83 41.35
C LYS A 13 5.84 29.95 40.70
N VAL A 14 5.87 30.03 39.37
CA VAL A 14 7.08 29.84 38.54
C VAL A 14 7.15 30.83 37.38
N TYR A 15 8.31 30.90 36.72
CA TYR A 15 8.40 31.53 35.40
C TYR A 15 7.91 30.52 34.36
N GLU A 16 6.62 30.61 34.01
CA GLU A 16 5.96 29.66 33.10
C GLU A 16 6.54 29.64 31.69
N GLN A 17 6.41 28.53 30.96
CA GLN A 17 6.71 28.47 29.53
C GLN A 17 5.83 29.49 28.77
N PRO A 18 6.37 30.33 27.86
CA PRO A 18 7.73 30.33 27.30
C PRO A 18 8.71 31.38 27.90
N VAL A 19 8.57 31.76 29.18
CA VAL A 19 9.49 32.72 29.82
C VAL A 19 10.89 32.11 29.94
N GLU A 20 11.88 32.71 29.28
CA GLU A 20 13.28 32.25 29.33
C GLU A 20 13.93 32.52 30.69
N SER A 21 13.72 33.68 31.29
CA SER A 21 14.33 34.05 32.58
C SER A 21 13.66 35.28 33.19
N PRO A 22 13.99 35.71 34.43
CA PRO A 22 13.34 36.84 35.08
C PRO A 22 13.37 38.12 34.23
N THR A 23 14.46 38.39 33.50
CA THR A 23 14.59 39.59 32.66
C THR A 23 13.71 39.57 31.41
N HIS A 24 13.12 38.43 31.06
CA HIS A 24 12.20 38.26 29.92
C HIS A 24 10.72 38.46 30.29
N THR A 25 10.45 39.02 31.48
CA THR A 25 9.11 39.27 31.99
C THR A 25 8.77 40.75 32.10
N SER A 26 7.48 41.04 32.27
CA SER A 26 6.99 42.36 32.63
C SER A 26 6.04 42.23 33.82
N PRO A 27 6.35 42.81 35.00
CA PRO A 27 7.48 43.71 35.26
C PRO A 27 8.83 42.99 35.33
N ALA A 28 9.91 43.66 34.91
CA ALA A 28 11.27 43.13 35.00
C ALA A 28 11.78 43.06 36.47
N PRO A 29 12.86 42.31 36.75
CA PRO A 29 13.45 42.21 38.08
C PRO A 29 13.83 43.60 38.63
N PRO A 30 13.72 43.82 39.96
CA PRO A 30 13.57 42.80 40.99
C PRO A 30 12.12 42.42 41.34
N ALA A 31 11.13 42.87 40.57
CA ALA A 31 9.74 42.50 40.83
C ALA A 31 9.51 41.00 40.56
N ASP A 32 8.72 40.34 41.41
CA ASP A 32 8.26 38.96 41.19
C ASP A 32 7.18 38.95 40.11
N ALA A 33 7.56 38.52 38.90
CA ALA A 33 6.68 38.41 37.74
C ALA A 33 6.26 36.97 37.43
N ARG A 34 6.55 36.02 38.34
CA ARG A 34 6.12 34.63 38.23
C ARG A 34 4.60 34.52 38.27
N SER A 35 4.06 33.59 37.48
CA SER A 35 2.64 33.26 37.44
C SER A 35 2.36 31.95 38.20
N VAL A 36 1.09 31.73 38.51
CA VAL A 36 0.63 30.56 39.26
C VAL A 36 0.06 29.55 38.27
N GLN A 37 0.71 28.40 38.15
CA GLN A 37 0.33 27.28 37.29
C GLN A 37 -0.44 26.25 38.11
N ALA A 38 -1.65 25.91 37.68
CA ALA A 38 -2.52 24.96 38.36
C ALA A 38 -2.65 23.67 37.55
N ASN A 39 -2.37 22.53 38.20
CA ASN A 39 -2.39 21.20 37.61
C ASN A 39 -1.67 21.09 36.25
N PRO A 40 -0.39 21.50 36.17
CA PRO A 40 0.34 21.55 34.90
C PRO A 40 0.75 20.17 34.34
N ALA A 41 0.60 19.09 35.11
CA ALA A 41 0.99 17.75 34.68
C ALA A 41 0.14 17.26 33.50
N ASP A 42 0.81 16.74 32.46
CA ASP A 42 0.12 16.13 31.33
C ASP A 42 -0.42 14.75 31.74
N PRO A 43 -1.72 14.46 31.52
CA PRO A 43 -2.33 13.19 31.96
C PRO A 43 -1.85 11.97 31.18
N THR A 44 -1.20 12.15 30.03
CA THR A 44 -0.62 11.06 29.24
C THR A 44 0.78 10.73 29.74
N ALA A 45 1.64 11.74 29.80
CA ALA A 45 3.05 11.59 30.21
C ALA A 45 3.22 11.37 31.71
N SER A 46 2.41 12.05 32.52
CA SER A 46 2.44 12.02 33.99
C SER A 46 1.05 11.65 34.57
N PRO A 47 0.57 10.41 34.35
CA PRO A 47 -0.83 10.01 34.64
C PRO A 47 -1.23 10.11 36.12
N PHE A 48 -0.27 10.13 37.04
CA PHE A 48 -0.50 10.25 38.48
C PHE A 48 -0.06 11.61 39.06
N GLY A 49 0.35 12.55 38.20
CA GLY A 49 0.93 13.84 38.58
C GLY A 49 2.41 13.75 38.92
N TRP A 50 3.03 14.90 39.17
CA TRP A 50 4.50 15.02 39.33
C TRP A 50 5.04 14.63 40.71
N HIS A 51 4.17 14.34 41.68
CA HIS A 51 4.56 14.00 43.06
C HIS A 51 4.30 12.53 43.43
N ASP A 52 4.04 11.70 42.42
CA ASP A 52 3.80 10.26 42.54
C ASP A 52 5.05 9.48 42.11
N THR A 53 5.32 8.34 42.75
CA THR A 53 6.43 7.46 42.40
C THR A 53 6.05 5.98 42.26
N ASP A 54 4.84 5.60 42.69
CA ASP A 54 4.43 4.20 42.78
C ASP A 54 3.30 3.83 41.81
N GLY A 55 2.73 4.80 41.09
CA GLY A 55 1.64 4.60 40.15
C GLY A 55 0.29 4.39 40.83
N VAL A 56 0.15 4.79 42.09
CA VAL A 56 -1.11 4.77 42.83
C VAL A 56 -1.65 6.20 42.90
N ALA A 57 -2.95 6.35 42.65
CA ALA A 57 -3.56 7.68 42.66
C ALA A 57 -3.40 8.40 44.01
N GLY A 58 -2.73 9.57 43.95
CA GLY A 58 -2.48 10.47 45.07
C GLY A 58 -1.00 10.85 45.13
N ALA A 59 -0.67 12.03 45.67
CA ALA A 59 0.74 12.40 45.85
C ALA A 59 1.41 11.54 46.94
N ASP A 60 2.56 10.92 46.61
CA ASP A 60 3.43 10.22 47.56
C ASP A 60 4.22 11.20 48.42
N PHE A 61 4.61 12.33 47.82
CA PHE A 61 5.48 13.34 48.41
C PHE A 61 4.85 14.73 48.36
N THR A 62 5.09 15.53 49.41
CA THR A 62 4.74 16.96 49.42
C THR A 62 5.93 17.86 49.10
N ILE A 63 7.11 17.27 48.92
CA ILE A 63 8.34 17.91 48.44
C ILE A 63 8.48 17.67 46.93
N MET A 64 9.41 18.38 46.27
CA MET A 64 9.68 18.31 44.82
C MET A 64 10.32 16.99 44.38
N TYR A 65 9.60 15.89 44.59
CA TYR A 65 10.02 14.54 44.27
C TYR A 65 8.85 13.76 43.68
N GLY A 66 9.08 13.12 42.53
CA GLY A 66 8.15 12.19 41.92
C GLY A 66 8.80 11.36 40.83
N ASN A 67 7.99 10.91 39.87
CA ASN A 67 8.41 9.92 38.88
C ASN A 67 9.51 10.42 37.94
N ASN A 68 9.45 11.70 37.57
CA ASN A 68 10.23 12.26 36.46
C ASN A 68 11.53 12.89 36.98
N VAL A 69 11.47 13.50 38.16
CA VAL A 69 12.56 14.31 38.73
C VAL A 69 12.48 14.36 40.26
N GLU A 70 13.64 14.36 40.91
CA GLU A 70 13.84 14.83 42.27
C GLU A 70 14.61 16.17 42.21
N ALA A 71 13.96 17.28 42.59
CA ALA A 71 14.61 18.57 42.64
C ALA A 71 14.89 18.98 44.08
N TYR A 72 16.14 19.34 44.37
CA TYR A 72 16.60 19.71 45.70
C TYR A 72 17.76 20.69 45.60
N GLU A 73 18.06 21.41 46.68
CA GLU A 73 19.30 22.20 46.71
C GLU A 73 20.51 21.31 47.01
N ASP A 74 21.64 21.56 46.35
CA ASP A 74 22.92 20.90 46.66
C ASP A 74 24.06 21.90 46.85
N ARG A 75 23.85 22.93 47.67
CA ARG A 75 24.86 23.99 47.91
C ARG A 75 26.16 23.51 48.56
N ASN A 76 26.21 22.26 49.03
CA ASN A 76 27.44 21.71 49.61
C ASN A 76 28.22 20.84 48.60
N GLY A 77 27.64 20.62 47.40
CA GLY A 77 28.20 19.89 46.28
C GLY A 77 28.56 18.44 46.57
N ASN A 78 27.81 17.78 47.46
CA ASN A 78 28.13 16.43 47.90
C ASN A 78 27.29 15.33 47.24
N GLY A 79 26.32 15.69 46.38
CA GLY A 79 25.40 14.77 45.74
C GLY A 79 24.40 14.20 46.74
N GLY A 80 23.18 14.75 46.72
CA GLY A 80 22.07 14.38 47.62
C GLY A 80 22.25 14.84 49.07
N ASN A 81 21.20 14.73 49.90
CA ASN A 81 21.21 15.17 51.32
C ASN A 81 21.33 16.71 51.50
N PRO A 82 20.25 17.45 51.16
CA PRO A 82 20.20 18.91 51.21
C PRO A 82 20.54 19.47 52.60
N THR A 83 21.43 20.45 52.63
CA THR A 83 21.89 21.19 53.81
C THR A 83 20.81 22.10 54.42
N LEU A 84 19.99 22.72 53.58
CA LEU A 84 18.92 23.66 53.96
C LEU A 84 17.56 22.96 54.09
N GLY A 85 17.49 21.68 53.73
CA GLY A 85 16.28 20.85 53.72
C GLY A 85 15.45 21.01 52.45
N ASN A 86 14.59 20.02 52.19
CA ASN A 86 13.69 20.05 51.03
C ASN A 86 12.51 21.02 51.25
N PRO A 87 12.23 21.93 50.30
CA PRO A 87 11.01 22.74 50.33
C PRO A 87 9.77 21.85 50.32
N ASP A 88 8.81 22.14 51.19
CA ASP A 88 7.58 21.37 51.36
C ASP A 88 6.37 22.21 50.93
N CYS A 89 5.63 21.73 49.93
CA CYS A 89 4.43 22.35 49.37
C CYS A 89 3.17 22.06 50.22
N GLY A 90 3.30 21.24 51.26
CA GLY A 90 2.23 20.82 52.15
C GLY A 90 1.24 19.85 51.50
N GLY A 91 0.29 19.34 52.29
CA GLY A 91 -0.66 18.31 51.82
C GLY A 91 -1.69 18.77 50.78
N SER A 92 -1.67 20.03 50.35
CA SER A 92 -2.44 20.54 49.21
C SER A 92 -1.59 20.81 47.97
N ILE A 93 -0.30 20.45 48.02
CA ILE A 93 0.69 20.66 46.96
C ILE A 93 0.64 22.11 46.42
N ASP A 94 0.79 23.09 47.31
CA ASP A 94 0.88 24.51 46.96
C ASP A 94 2.33 25.00 47.08
N CYS A 95 3.07 24.90 45.98
CA CYS A 95 4.47 25.27 45.86
C CYS A 95 4.66 26.77 45.54
N SER A 96 3.90 27.65 46.21
CA SER A 96 3.91 29.11 45.99
C SER A 96 4.90 29.83 46.91
N PHE A 97 6.20 29.57 46.75
CA PHE A 97 7.24 30.18 47.60
C PHE A 97 7.53 31.64 47.24
N PRO A 98 7.79 32.52 48.23
CA PRO A 98 8.19 33.90 47.98
C PRO A 98 9.59 33.99 47.34
N ILE A 99 9.81 35.02 46.53
CA ILE A 99 11.12 35.32 45.94
C ILE A 99 11.46 36.80 46.17
N ASP A 100 12.73 37.08 46.46
CA ASP A 100 13.30 38.43 46.52
C ASP A 100 14.60 38.44 45.74
N LEU A 101 14.58 38.99 44.53
CA LEU A 101 15.74 39.03 43.63
C LEU A 101 16.73 40.14 43.98
N THR A 102 16.56 40.84 45.10
CA THR A 102 17.49 41.87 45.59
C THR A 102 18.54 41.32 46.56
N VAL A 103 18.45 40.04 46.91
CA VAL A 103 19.35 39.33 47.84
C VAL A 103 19.96 38.10 47.16
N ASP A 104 20.97 37.50 47.78
CA ASP A 104 21.67 36.33 47.21
C ASP A 104 20.73 35.11 47.09
N PRO A 105 20.98 34.23 46.08
CA PRO A 105 20.10 33.10 45.74
C PRO A 105 19.69 32.20 46.91
N VAL A 106 20.57 32.02 47.89
CA VAL A 106 20.29 31.24 49.12
C VAL A 106 19.01 31.67 49.84
N ALA A 107 18.67 32.96 49.79
CA ALA A 107 17.51 33.48 50.49
C ALA A 107 16.18 33.07 49.84
N HIS A 108 16.21 32.61 48.59
CA HIS A 108 15.05 32.21 47.81
C HIS A 108 15.15 30.82 47.19
N PHE A 109 16.03 29.95 47.69
CA PHE A 109 16.19 28.57 47.20
C PHE A 109 14.87 27.77 47.10
N PRO A 110 13.83 27.95 47.95
CA PRO A 110 12.57 27.21 47.77
C PRO A 110 11.84 27.56 46.48
N ALA A 111 11.93 28.84 46.05
CA ALA A 111 11.38 29.29 44.78
C ALA A 111 12.18 28.76 43.58
N SER A 112 13.51 28.68 43.74
CA SER A 112 14.43 28.14 42.73
C SER A 112 14.19 26.65 42.50
N VAL A 113 14.16 25.84 43.56
CA VAL A 113 13.84 24.40 43.50
C VAL A 113 12.46 24.15 42.89
N ALA A 114 11.44 24.96 43.24
CA ALA A 114 10.12 24.84 42.63
C ALA A 114 10.12 25.16 41.12
N ASN A 115 10.92 26.13 40.67
CA ASN A 115 11.06 26.47 39.26
C ASN A 115 11.80 25.36 38.50
N LEU A 116 12.90 24.84 39.06
CA LEU A 116 13.66 23.73 38.48
C LEU A 116 12.81 22.46 38.35
N PHE A 117 12.05 22.11 39.39
CA PHE A 117 11.12 20.99 39.39
C PHE A 117 10.05 21.13 38.31
N TYR A 118 9.43 22.31 38.23
CA TYR A 118 8.42 22.59 37.21
C TYR A 118 8.99 22.43 35.80
N TRP A 119 10.17 23.00 35.53
CA TRP A 119 10.76 22.95 34.20
C TRP A 119 11.20 21.55 33.78
N ASN A 120 11.83 20.78 34.68
CA ASN A 120 12.16 19.38 34.39
C ASN A 120 10.90 18.56 34.05
N ASN A 121 9.81 18.74 34.80
CA ASN A 121 8.58 18.00 34.54
C ASN A 121 7.87 18.43 33.24
N ILE A 122 7.80 19.72 32.89
CA ILE A 122 7.19 20.10 31.60
C ILE A 122 8.04 19.68 30.42
N ILE A 123 9.38 19.67 30.54
CA ILE A 123 10.26 19.16 29.48
C ILE A 123 10.00 17.67 29.32
N HIS A 124 9.98 16.91 30.42
CA HIS A 124 9.59 15.50 30.38
C HIS A 124 8.23 15.32 29.67
N ASP A 125 7.19 16.00 30.13
CA ASP A 125 5.83 15.78 29.66
C ASP A 125 5.65 16.15 28.18
N ILE A 126 6.25 17.26 27.74
CA ILE A 126 6.22 17.66 26.34
C ILE A 126 7.02 16.66 25.51
N GLN A 127 8.27 16.34 25.88
CA GLN A 127 9.12 15.45 25.09
C GLN A 127 8.57 14.02 24.99
N TYR A 128 7.85 13.55 26.02
CA TYR A 128 7.10 12.30 26.00
C TYR A 128 6.13 12.24 24.80
N LEU A 129 5.39 13.33 24.57
CA LEU A 129 4.44 13.42 23.47
C LEU A 129 5.14 13.46 22.09
N TYR A 130 6.36 13.98 22.03
CA TYR A 130 7.24 13.94 20.86
C TYR A 130 8.15 12.70 20.83
N GLY A 131 7.73 11.62 21.47
CA GLY A 131 8.34 10.30 21.32
C GLY A 131 9.57 10.04 22.20
N PHE A 132 9.96 10.94 23.10
CA PHE A 132 10.91 10.59 24.16
C PHE A 132 10.15 9.92 25.32
N ASP A 133 9.63 8.73 25.01
CA ASP A 133 8.85 7.86 25.89
C ASP A 133 9.73 6.81 26.59
N GLU A 134 9.12 5.89 27.32
CA GLU A 134 9.83 4.87 28.08
C GLU A 134 10.66 3.94 27.18
N ALA A 135 10.17 3.62 25.98
CA ALA A 135 10.89 2.77 25.03
C ALA A 135 12.07 3.50 24.39
N ALA A 136 11.98 4.83 24.25
CA ALA A 136 13.06 5.69 23.80
C ALA A 136 14.08 6.02 24.91
N GLY A 137 13.90 5.49 26.12
CA GLY A 137 14.78 5.69 27.28
C GLY A 137 14.69 7.09 27.85
N ASN A 138 13.47 7.56 28.11
CA ASN A 138 13.24 8.76 28.90
C ASN A 138 13.67 8.60 30.37
N PHE A 139 13.54 9.66 31.16
CA PHE A 139 13.92 9.63 32.58
C PHE A 139 12.69 9.45 33.45
N GLN A 140 12.46 8.24 33.94
CA GLN A 140 11.34 7.91 34.80
C GLN A 140 11.71 6.86 35.86
N ARG A 141 11.19 7.05 37.07
CA ARG A 141 11.34 6.08 38.16
C ARG A 141 10.50 4.83 37.95
N ASN A 142 9.33 4.98 37.32
CA ASN A 142 8.34 3.96 37.12
C ASN A 142 7.74 4.16 35.72
N ASN A 143 8.01 3.20 34.84
CA ASN A 143 7.52 3.20 33.45
C ASN A 143 6.06 2.77 33.34
N TYR A 144 5.38 2.48 34.45
CA TYR A 144 3.98 2.06 34.53
C TYR A 144 3.62 0.87 33.61
N GLY A 145 4.59 0.01 33.30
CA GLY A 145 4.42 -1.12 32.39
C GLY A 145 4.32 -0.75 30.91
N ARG A 146 4.73 0.46 30.49
CA ARG A 146 4.57 0.98 29.12
C ARG A 146 5.75 0.73 28.18
N GLY A 147 6.87 0.17 28.65
CA GLY A 147 8.05 -0.10 27.83
C GLY A 147 9.35 0.18 28.58
N GLY A 148 10.48 0.17 27.85
CA GLY A 148 11.83 0.30 28.42
C GLY A 148 12.39 -1.02 28.96
N ASP A 149 13.65 -1.04 29.41
CA ASP A 149 14.22 -2.21 30.08
C ASP A 149 13.58 -2.38 31.48
N PHE A 150 12.52 -3.17 31.56
CA PHE A 150 11.75 -3.48 32.78
C PHE A 150 12.60 -4.02 33.95
N ALA A 151 13.86 -4.42 33.72
CA ALA A 151 14.77 -4.81 34.80
C ALA A 151 15.34 -3.61 35.58
N LEU A 152 15.14 -2.37 35.11
CA LEU A 152 15.88 -1.18 35.56
C LEU A 152 15.03 0.06 35.90
N ASP A 153 13.72 -0.06 36.15
CA ASP A 153 12.82 1.04 36.60
C ASP A 153 13.40 1.88 37.77
N LEU A 154 14.27 2.88 37.56
CA LEU A 154 14.90 3.75 38.57
C LEU A 154 15.73 4.91 37.94
N ASP A 155 15.25 5.63 36.91
CA ASP A 155 16.11 6.60 36.20
C ASP A 155 15.57 8.02 36.01
N TRP A 156 14.83 8.52 36.99
CA TRP A 156 14.47 9.94 37.08
C TRP A 156 15.70 10.88 37.04
N VAL A 157 15.45 12.17 36.84
CA VAL A 157 16.49 13.20 36.91
C VAL A 157 16.71 13.66 38.36
N ASP A 158 17.94 13.56 38.87
CA ASP A 158 18.38 14.28 40.07
C ASP A 158 18.74 15.71 39.68
N ALA A 159 17.88 16.67 40.02
CA ALA A 159 18.02 18.09 39.64
C ALA A 159 18.49 18.94 40.83
N GLU A 160 19.77 19.28 40.81
CA GLU A 160 20.48 19.95 41.90
C GLU A 160 20.51 21.46 41.71
N ALA A 161 19.73 22.15 42.52
CA ALA A 161 19.64 23.61 42.55
C ALA A 161 20.78 24.24 43.35
N GLN A 162 21.27 25.39 42.89
CA GLN A 162 22.33 26.19 43.51
C GLN A 162 23.57 25.37 43.89
N ASP A 163 23.93 24.38 43.09
CA ASP A 163 25.04 23.48 43.40
C ASP A 163 26.40 24.23 43.39
N ASP A 164 27.18 24.04 44.45
CA ASP A 164 28.51 24.66 44.63
C ASP A 164 29.67 23.64 44.47
N ALA A 165 29.42 22.43 43.93
CA ALA A 165 30.41 21.35 43.69
C ALA A 165 31.62 21.80 42.85
N ASN A 166 31.44 22.86 42.06
CA ASN A 166 32.46 23.48 41.24
C ASN A 166 32.90 24.87 41.72
N ASP A 167 32.81 25.19 43.03
CA ASP A 167 33.52 26.33 43.65
C ASP A 167 35.05 26.08 43.67
N ASN A 168 35.62 25.90 42.48
CA ASN A 168 36.99 26.25 42.20
C ASN A 168 37.00 27.73 41.83
N SER A 169 36.91 28.57 42.85
CA SER A 169 37.23 30.01 42.84
C SER A 169 38.60 30.37 42.22
N ALA A 170 39.35 29.40 41.70
CA ALA A 170 40.64 29.54 41.05
C ALA A 170 40.54 30.12 39.62
N ASN A 171 39.40 30.02 38.94
CA ASN A 171 39.22 30.51 37.55
C ASN A 171 38.16 31.63 37.36
N GLY A 172 37.55 32.12 38.44
CA GLY A 172 36.59 33.24 38.39
C GLY A 172 35.17 32.79 38.04
N GLY A 173 34.44 32.39 39.09
CA GLY A 173 32.98 32.29 39.13
C GLY A 173 32.37 30.89 38.98
N ASN A 174 31.45 30.54 39.88
CA ASN A 174 30.38 29.59 39.58
C ASN A 174 29.53 30.29 38.52
N CYS A 175 29.51 29.89 37.24
CA CYS A 175 28.64 30.44 36.17
C CYS A 175 28.53 29.39 35.05
N ASN A 176 28.09 28.19 35.41
CA ASN A 176 27.96 27.06 34.49
C ASN A 176 26.73 26.22 34.88
N ALA A 177 26.44 25.20 34.11
CA ALA A 177 25.59 24.08 34.50
C ALA A 177 26.11 22.83 33.80
N ASN A 178 25.57 21.65 34.11
CA ASN A 178 25.85 20.44 33.35
C ASN A 178 24.76 19.39 33.58
N PHE A 179 24.71 18.43 32.65
CA PHE A 179 23.90 17.23 32.77
C PHE A 179 24.74 15.98 32.50
N SER A 180 24.75 15.05 33.45
CA SER A 180 25.34 13.73 33.27
C SER A 180 24.29 12.74 32.78
N THR A 181 24.47 12.21 31.58
CA THR A 181 23.55 11.23 30.98
C THR A 181 24.13 9.82 31.05
N LEU A 182 23.57 8.98 31.92
CA LEU A 182 23.89 7.56 31.99
C LEU A 182 22.95 6.75 31.08
N PRO A 183 23.34 5.53 30.67
CA PRO A 183 22.45 4.62 29.95
C PRO A 183 21.09 4.45 30.63
N ASP A 184 20.08 4.11 29.84
CA ASP A 184 18.72 3.83 30.31
C ASP A 184 18.69 2.90 31.53
N GLY A 185 17.84 3.24 32.50
CA GLY A 185 17.79 2.58 33.80
C GLY A 185 18.77 3.11 34.87
N LEU A 186 19.52 4.17 34.58
CA LEU A 186 20.36 4.89 35.55
C LEU A 186 20.04 6.38 35.57
N THR A 187 19.89 6.95 36.77
CA THR A 187 19.47 8.34 36.97
C THR A 187 20.34 9.34 36.19
N GLY A 188 19.66 10.26 35.51
CA GLY A 188 20.29 11.46 34.99
C GLY A 188 20.59 12.44 36.13
N ARG A 189 21.64 13.24 36.01
CA ARG A 189 21.98 14.24 37.03
C ARG A 189 22.20 15.61 36.41
N MET A 190 21.36 16.57 36.77
CA MET A 190 21.44 17.96 36.36
C MET A 190 22.00 18.80 37.52
N GLN A 191 23.07 19.54 37.27
CA GLN A 191 23.71 20.40 38.25
C GLN A 191 23.61 21.87 37.80
N MET A 192 22.77 22.64 38.49
CA MET A 192 22.53 24.06 38.18
C MET A 192 23.29 24.94 39.17
N TYR A 193 24.10 25.87 38.67
CA TYR A 193 24.93 26.72 39.52
C TYR A 193 24.40 28.16 39.62
N THR A 194 24.82 28.87 40.67
CA THR A 194 24.69 30.33 40.70
C THR A 194 25.68 30.97 39.72
N CYS A 195 25.51 32.27 39.46
CA CYS A 195 26.42 33.10 38.66
C CYS A 195 26.85 34.38 39.38
N ASP A 196 28.14 34.47 39.72
CA ASP A 196 28.72 35.55 40.54
C ASP A 196 29.26 36.76 39.76
N LEU A 197 28.98 36.82 38.45
CA LEU A 197 29.43 37.93 37.57
C LEU A 197 28.69 39.26 37.81
N VAL A 198 27.61 39.23 38.59
CA VAL A 198 26.78 40.38 38.96
C VAL A 198 26.43 40.31 40.45
N THR A 199 26.02 41.44 41.04
CA THR A 199 25.69 41.52 42.47
C THR A 199 24.26 42.02 42.68
N PRO A 200 23.39 41.31 43.44
CA PRO A 200 23.63 39.95 43.97
C PRO A 200 23.84 38.91 42.86
N GLU A 201 24.38 37.74 43.22
CA GLU A 201 24.57 36.62 42.29
C GLU A 201 23.24 36.26 41.61
N ARG A 202 23.29 35.81 40.36
CA ARG A 202 22.10 35.33 39.64
C ARG A 202 21.98 33.83 39.78
N ASP A 203 20.75 33.34 39.82
CA ASP A 203 20.46 31.93 40.06
C ASP A 203 20.21 31.19 38.73
N GLY A 204 21.02 30.17 38.43
CA GLY A 204 20.88 29.31 37.25
C GLY A 204 19.51 28.63 37.18
N ASP A 205 18.93 28.32 38.34
CA ASP A 205 17.61 27.69 38.46
C ASP A 205 16.44 28.56 38.01
N LEU A 206 16.71 29.83 37.67
CA LEU A 206 15.73 30.77 37.13
C LEU A 206 15.99 31.09 35.64
N ASP A 207 17.07 30.58 35.04
CA ASP A 207 17.31 30.68 33.61
C ASP A 207 16.81 29.40 32.93
N ASN A 208 15.53 29.43 32.54
CA ASN A 208 14.84 28.30 31.94
C ASN A 208 15.45 27.87 30.60
N GLY A 209 16.09 28.79 29.87
CA GLY A 209 16.86 28.45 28.69
C GLY A 209 18.04 27.52 29.03
N VAL A 210 18.74 27.78 30.13
CA VAL A 210 19.82 26.91 30.61
C VAL A 210 19.27 25.58 31.13
N ILE A 211 18.16 25.57 31.88
CA ILE A 211 17.53 24.31 32.34
C ILE A 211 17.17 23.41 31.15
N VAL A 212 16.56 23.97 30.10
CA VAL A 212 16.22 23.22 28.88
C VAL A 212 17.47 22.75 28.15
N HIS A 213 18.53 23.58 28.07
CA HIS A 213 19.81 23.18 27.49
C HIS A 213 20.38 21.94 28.19
N GLU A 214 20.42 21.95 29.52
CA GLU A 214 20.94 20.82 30.28
C GLU A 214 20.10 19.55 30.08
N TYR A 215 18.77 19.66 30.14
CA TYR A 215 17.91 18.51 29.85
C TYR A 215 18.07 18.00 28.41
N GLY A 216 18.36 18.90 27.46
CA GLY A 216 18.67 18.60 26.06
C GLY A 216 19.85 17.64 25.90
N HIS A 217 20.84 17.68 26.81
CA HIS A 217 21.92 16.69 26.82
C HIS A 217 21.39 15.30 27.18
N GLY A 218 20.45 15.21 28.13
CA GLY A 218 19.76 13.97 28.48
C GLY A 218 19.02 13.36 27.29
N ILE A 219 18.19 14.18 26.62
CA ILE A 219 17.40 13.75 25.45
C ILE A 219 18.32 13.28 24.32
N SER A 220 19.27 14.11 23.92
CA SER A 220 20.12 13.81 22.75
C SER A 220 21.02 12.59 22.97
N ASN A 221 21.59 12.39 24.16
CA ASN A 221 22.43 11.23 24.46
C ASN A 221 21.65 9.92 24.62
N ARG A 222 20.37 9.96 25.03
CA ARG A 222 19.51 8.76 25.08
C ARG A 222 18.96 8.39 23.71
N LEU A 223 18.64 9.38 22.87
CA LEU A 223 18.08 9.11 21.54
C LEU A 223 19.14 8.66 20.52
N VAL A 224 20.27 9.36 20.42
CA VAL A 224 21.28 9.09 19.38
C VAL A 224 22.05 7.80 19.68
N GLY A 225 22.03 6.84 18.75
CA GLY A 225 22.66 5.53 18.93
C GLY A 225 21.92 4.59 19.90
N GLY A 226 20.76 5.02 20.39
CA GLY A 226 19.84 4.25 21.23
C GLY A 226 20.07 4.39 22.75
N PRO A 227 19.04 4.09 23.55
CA PRO A 227 18.94 4.46 24.97
C PRO A 227 20.01 3.84 25.88
N LEU A 228 20.62 2.72 25.47
CA LEU A 228 21.69 2.04 26.22
C LEU A 228 23.10 2.55 25.89
N ASN A 229 23.26 3.47 24.93
CA ASN A 229 24.57 3.93 24.48
C ASN A 229 24.70 5.46 24.50
N THR A 230 25.04 6.01 25.67
CA THR A 230 25.11 7.46 25.88
C THR A 230 26.47 8.10 25.52
N PHE A 231 27.38 7.36 24.88
CA PHE A 231 28.68 7.85 24.42
C PHE A 231 28.70 8.13 22.91
N CYS A 232 27.54 8.43 22.34
CA CYS A 232 27.36 8.59 20.90
C CYS A 232 27.52 10.02 20.39
N LEU A 233 27.69 11.01 21.27
CA LEU A 233 27.88 12.40 20.89
C LEU A 233 29.27 12.93 21.28
N GLU A 234 30.32 12.10 21.15
CA GLU A 234 31.70 12.48 21.52
C GLU A 234 32.61 12.84 20.34
N GLY A 235 32.09 12.81 19.11
CA GLY A 235 32.87 13.12 17.89
C GLY A 235 33.34 14.58 17.81
N ASP A 236 34.22 14.88 16.85
CA ASP A 236 34.75 16.24 16.65
C ASP A 236 33.68 17.21 16.11
N GLN A 237 32.69 16.70 15.37
CA GLN A 237 31.54 17.51 14.93
C GLN A 237 30.44 17.62 15.97
N GLN A 238 30.33 16.64 16.89
CA GLN A 238 29.20 16.40 17.81
C GLN A 238 28.10 17.50 17.89
N PRO A 239 26.86 17.23 17.45
CA PRO A 239 25.75 18.20 17.46
C PRO A 239 25.15 18.45 18.86
N GLY A 240 25.56 17.70 19.89
CA GLY A 240 24.88 17.63 21.20
C GLY A 240 24.65 19.00 21.86
N GLU A 241 25.69 19.83 21.96
CA GLU A 241 25.59 21.21 22.46
C GLU A 241 24.61 22.07 21.66
N GLY A 242 24.53 21.85 20.35
CA GLY A 242 23.63 22.59 19.47
C GLY A 242 22.18 22.16 19.58
N LEU A 243 21.93 20.87 19.77
CA LEU A 243 20.59 20.33 19.99
C LEU A 243 20.01 20.90 21.29
N SER A 244 20.81 20.95 22.35
CA SER A 244 20.46 21.55 23.63
C SER A 244 20.09 23.05 23.51
N ASP A 245 20.92 23.85 22.83
CA ASP A 245 20.62 25.26 22.56
C ASP A 245 19.34 25.40 21.72
N TRP A 246 19.13 24.52 20.75
CA TRP A 246 17.96 24.55 19.88
C TRP A 246 16.67 24.29 20.67
N TRP A 247 16.61 23.29 21.55
CA TRP A 247 15.44 23.12 22.42
C TRP A 247 15.25 24.33 23.34
N ALA A 248 16.32 24.91 23.90
CA ALA A 248 16.21 26.11 24.72
C ALA A 248 15.53 27.25 23.96
N LEU A 249 15.89 27.46 22.69
CA LEU A 249 15.25 28.44 21.81
C LEU A 249 13.78 28.11 21.53
N VAL A 250 13.45 26.85 21.21
CA VAL A 250 12.09 26.44 20.86
C VAL A 250 11.14 26.58 22.05
N TYR A 251 11.54 26.15 23.25
CA TYR A 251 10.72 26.25 24.46
C TYR A 251 10.43 27.70 24.88
N THR A 252 11.30 28.62 24.51
CA THR A 252 11.23 30.03 24.92
C THR A 252 10.86 30.98 23.78
N ALA A 253 10.62 30.45 22.58
CA ALA A 253 10.05 31.18 21.46
C ALA A 253 8.62 31.64 21.79
N LYS A 254 8.20 32.76 21.20
CA LYS A 254 6.88 33.35 21.38
C LYS A 254 6.23 33.60 20.03
N THR A 255 4.89 33.66 19.99
CA THR A 255 4.16 33.98 18.75
C THR A 255 4.54 35.33 18.10
N THR A 256 5.20 36.22 18.85
CA THR A 256 5.67 37.53 18.34
C THR A 256 7.10 37.52 17.80
N ASP A 257 7.85 36.44 18.02
CA ASP A 257 9.22 36.33 17.54
C ASP A 257 9.23 36.10 16.02
N THR A 258 10.35 36.39 15.37
CA THR A 258 10.57 36.16 13.93
C THR A 258 11.97 35.64 13.69
N GLY A 259 12.19 34.90 12.59
CA GLY A 259 13.50 34.34 12.24
C GLY A 259 14.69 35.31 12.34
N PRO A 260 14.59 36.54 11.79
CA PRO A 260 15.68 37.51 11.85
C PRO A 260 16.01 38.06 13.25
N GLN A 261 15.14 37.86 14.24
CA GLN A 261 15.35 38.38 15.59
C GLN A 261 16.54 37.67 16.27
N ALA A 262 17.48 38.45 16.79
CA ALA A 262 18.63 37.94 17.52
C ALA A 262 18.20 37.29 18.84
N ARG A 263 18.62 36.05 19.08
CA ARG A 263 18.40 35.31 20.34
C ARG A 263 19.73 34.81 20.91
N GLY A 264 20.11 35.29 22.10
CA GLY A 264 21.28 34.81 22.84
C GLY A 264 20.91 33.74 23.87
N ILE A 265 21.90 32.96 24.32
CA ILE A 265 21.75 31.97 25.40
C ILE A 265 22.39 32.48 26.69
N GLY A 266 21.70 32.31 27.83
CA GLY A 266 22.22 32.63 29.17
C GLY A 266 22.34 34.13 29.46
N THR A 267 21.59 34.98 28.77
CA THR A 267 21.70 36.45 28.91
C THR A 267 21.45 36.92 30.34
N TYR A 268 20.55 36.26 31.07
CA TYR A 268 20.27 36.57 32.47
C TYR A 268 21.49 36.30 33.33
N LEU A 269 22.09 35.11 33.34
CA LEU A 269 23.21 34.83 34.25
C LEU A 269 24.38 35.82 34.10
N PHE A 270 24.64 36.28 32.86
CA PHE A 270 25.77 37.16 32.54
C PHE A 270 25.46 38.66 32.64
N GLY A 271 24.33 39.05 33.25
CA GLY A 271 24.04 40.47 33.46
C GLY A 271 23.61 41.23 32.20
N GLN A 272 23.29 40.54 31.12
CA GLN A 272 22.97 41.14 29.82
C GLN A 272 21.49 41.54 29.74
N ALA A 273 21.16 42.36 28.73
CA ALA A 273 19.77 42.62 28.38
C ALA A 273 19.13 41.36 27.73
N PRO A 274 17.79 41.25 27.69
CA PRO A 274 17.09 40.15 27.03
C PRO A 274 17.53 39.88 25.58
N ASP A 275 17.86 40.94 24.84
CA ASP A 275 18.36 40.91 23.46
C ASP A 275 19.90 40.93 23.38
N GLY A 276 20.58 40.60 24.49
CA GLY A 276 22.02 40.54 24.58
C GLY A 276 22.64 39.39 23.78
N PRO A 277 23.95 39.44 23.51
CA PRO A 277 24.62 38.44 22.68
C PRO A 277 24.69 37.03 23.29
N GLY A 278 24.49 36.87 24.60
CA GLY A 278 24.61 35.59 25.29
C GLY A 278 26.06 35.10 25.41
N ILE A 279 26.23 33.78 25.47
CA ILE A 279 27.52 33.09 25.68
C ILE A 279 28.08 32.41 24.43
N ARG A 280 27.30 32.30 23.35
CA ARG A 280 27.71 31.67 22.10
C ARG A 280 28.43 32.68 21.18
N PRO A 281 29.19 32.23 20.16
CA PRO A 281 29.95 33.13 19.29
C PRO A 281 29.10 34.21 18.61
N PHE A 282 27.86 33.87 18.25
CA PHE A 282 26.85 34.77 17.70
C PHE A 282 25.48 34.47 18.31
N PRO A 283 24.59 35.47 18.39
CA PRO A 283 23.18 35.21 18.63
C PRO A 283 22.58 34.38 17.48
N TYR A 284 21.62 33.51 17.78
CA TYR A 284 20.86 32.77 16.78
C TYR A 284 19.89 33.70 16.04
N SER A 285 19.88 33.63 14.72
CA SER A 285 19.08 34.50 13.85
C SER A 285 19.17 34.03 12.39
N THR A 286 18.07 34.11 11.63
CA THR A 286 18.07 33.87 10.18
C THR A 286 18.60 35.08 9.36
N ASP A 287 19.01 36.17 10.03
CA ASP A 287 19.71 37.28 9.39
C ASP A 287 21.23 37.02 9.41
N ASN A 288 21.79 36.79 8.23
CA ASN A 288 23.24 36.54 8.04
C ASN A 288 24.14 37.69 8.51
N ASN A 289 23.60 38.89 8.76
CA ASN A 289 24.36 39.99 9.36
C ASN A 289 24.47 39.86 10.89
N VAL A 290 23.59 39.08 11.52
CA VAL A 290 23.61 38.77 12.96
C VAL A 290 24.39 37.48 13.20
N ASN A 291 24.06 36.41 12.46
CA ASN A 291 24.81 35.15 12.49
C ASN A 291 25.32 34.77 11.10
N PRO A 292 26.62 34.94 10.81
CA PRO A 292 27.19 34.63 9.50
C PRO A 292 27.64 33.16 9.36
N ASP A 293 27.32 32.28 10.32
CA ASP A 293 27.78 30.90 10.28
C ASP A 293 27.15 30.10 9.13
N THR A 294 27.96 29.24 8.53
CA THR A 294 27.54 28.19 7.60
C THR A 294 28.11 26.85 8.05
N TYR A 295 27.81 25.76 7.36
CA TYR A 295 28.33 24.45 7.74
C TYR A 295 29.87 24.41 7.88
N GLU A 296 30.61 25.01 6.94
CA GLU A 296 32.09 25.07 6.97
C GLU A 296 32.65 25.87 8.16
N SER A 297 31.83 26.69 8.84
CA SER A 297 32.26 27.43 10.03
C SER A 297 32.77 26.51 11.13
N ILE A 298 32.30 25.25 11.23
CA ILE A 298 32.73 24.32 12.28
C ILE A 298 34.26 24.15 12.34
N GLY A 299 34.95 24.26 11.20
CA GLY A 299 36.41 24.14 11.12
C GLY A 299 37.18 25.26 11.84
N SER A 300 36.51 26.37 12.18
CA SER A 300 37.08 27.52 12.88
C SER A 300 36.56 27.71 14.31
N ARG A 301 35.62 26.87 14.74
CA ARG A 301 34.93 26.98 16.02
C ARG A 301 35.58 26.09 17.08
N VAL A 302 35.41 26.46 18.35
CA VAL A 302 35.96 25.72 19.49
C VAL A 302 34.96 24.65 19.93
N ALA A 303 35.31 23.38 19.77
CA ALA A 303 34.50 22.27 20.25
C ALA A 303 34.49 22.20 21.81
N PRO A 304 33.42 21.68 22.43
CA PRO A 304 32.17 21.26 21.76
C PRO A 304 31.25 22.45 21.48
N HIS A 305 31.14 23.43 22.40
CA HIS A 305 30.12 24.48 22.38
C HIS A 305 30.06 25.34 21.11
N GLY A 306 31.21 25.79 20.60
CA GLY A 306 31.25 26.63 19.40
C GLY A 306 30.95 25.84 18.12
N VAL A 307 31.24 24.54 18.09
CA VAL A 307 30.84 23.67 16.98
C VAL A 307 29.34 23.40 17.07
N GLY A 308 28.85 23.06 18.26
CA GLY A 308 27.41 22.88 18.52
C GLY A 308 26.58 24.11 18.15
N SER A 309 27.06 25.33 18.40
CA SER A 309 26.33 26.55 18.00
C SER A 309 26.13 26.66 16.49
N VAL A 310 27.00 26.06 15.67
CA VAL A 310 26.79 26.01 14.21
C VAL A 310 25.64 25.05 13.88
N TRP A 311 25.52 23.92 14.59
CA TRP A 311 24.37 23.02 14.44
C TRP A 311 23.06 23.68 14.86
N ALA A 312 23.05 24.30 16.03
CA ALA A 312 21.87 25.02 16.54
C ALA A 312 21.38 26.06 15.52
N GLN A 313 22.30 26.82 14.91
CA GLN A 313 21.95 27.76 13.84
C GLN A 313 21.35 27.06 12.62
N ALA A 314 21.95 25.96 12.14
CA ALA A 314 21.41 25.19 11.01
C ALA A 314 19.97 24.71 11.27
N ALA A 315 19.73 24.14 12.45
CA ALA A 315 18.41 23.68 12.87
C ALA A 315 17.43 24.85 13.12
N TRP A 316 17.94 26.04 13.46
CA TRP A 316 17.14 27.25 13.63
C TRP A 316 16.62 27.80 12.30
N GLU A 317 17.40 27.69 11.21
CA GLU A 317 16.92 28.00 9.85
C GLU A 317 15.74 27.09 9.47
N VAL A 318 15.86 25.78 9.75
CA VAL A 318 14.79 24.81 9.49
C VAL A 318 13.55 25.11 10.32
N TYR A 319 13.73 25.42 11.61
CA TYR A 319 12.64 25.77 12.51
C TYR A 319 11.81 26.95 11.96
N TRP A 320 12.47 28.03 11.55
CA TRP A 320 11.76 29.19 11.01
C TRP A 320 11.17 28.95 9.63
N ALA A 321 11.82 28.17 8.77
CA ALA A 321 11.23 27.78 7.49
C ALA A 321 9.89 27.04 7.70
N LEU A 322 9.85 26.11 8.66
CA LEU A 322 8.63 25.39 9.03
C LEU A 322 7.58 26.31 9.66
N VAL A 323 7.97 27.19 10.58
CA VAL A 323 7.06 28.17 11.22
C VAL A 323 6.48 29.16 10.21
N ASP A 324 7.26 29.63 9.26
CA ASP A 324 6.80 30.56 8.23
C ASP A 324 5.80 29.88 7.27
N GLN A 325 6.00 28.59 6.98
CA GLN A 325 5.11 27.80 6.13
C GLN A 325 3.80 27.41 6.84
N HIS A 326 3.89 26.94 8.08
CA HIS A 326 2.77 26.29 8.80
C HIS A 326 2.21 27.09 9.97
N GLY A 327 2.79 28.25 10.26
CA GLY A 327 2.45 29.07 11.42
C GLY A 327 3.07 28.57 12.72
N TYR A 328 2.84 29.33 13.80
CA TYR A 328 3.32 29.07 15.15
C TYR A 328 2.15 28.76 16.10
N SER A 329 2.35 27.81 17.03
CA SER A 329 1.42 27.49 18.12
C SER A 329 2.06 27.73 19.49
N ASP A 330 1.35 28.44 20.38
CA ASP A 330 1.77 28.58 21.79
C ASP A 330 1.68 27.24 22.55
N ASN A 331 0.90 26.26 22.06
CA ASN A 331 0.71 24.97 22.72
C ASN A 331 1.75 23.94 22.23
N LEU A 332 2.77 23.67 23.04
CA LEU A 332 3.74 22.62 22.73
C LEU A 332 3.24 21.20 23.06
N TYR A 333 2.18 21.01 23.85
CA TYR A 333 1.63 19.70 24.23
C TYR A 333 0.83 18.99 23.13
N ASP A 334 1.01 19.36 21.87
CA ASP A 334 0.31 18.77 20.74
C ASP A 334 1.30 18.37 19.66
N ALA A 335 1.91 17.19 19.85
CA ALA A 335 2.92 16.64 18.95
C ALA A 335 2.37 16.26 17.57
N ASN A 336 1.06 15.98 17.49
CA ASN A 336 0.36 15.75 16.23
C ASN A 336 -0.21 17.05 15.64
N GLY A 337 0.13 18.19 16.24
CA GLY A 337 -0.29 19.49 15.78
C GLY A 337 0.39 19.85 14.46
N GLY A 338 -0.34 20.54 13.59
CA GLY A 338 0.11 20.84 12.24
C GLY A 338 1.02 22.08 12.12
N PHE A 339 1.31 22.79 13.22
CA PHE A 339 2.07 24.05 13.20
C PHE A 339 3.57 23.79 13.07
N GLY A 340 4.30 24.76 12.51
CA GLY A 340 5.71 24.59 12.15
C GLY A 340 6.63 24.31 13.33
N ASN A 341 6.39 24.93 14.48
CA ASN A 341 7.19 24.70 15.69
C ASN A 341 6.95 23.30 16.30
N GLN A 342 5.73 22.77 16.18
CA GLN A 342 5.39 21.41 16.62
C GLN A 342 6.01 20.38 15.67
N ARG A 343 5.83 20.56 14.36
CA ARG A 343 6.48 19.73 13.33
C ARG A 343 8.00 19.70 13.48
N ALA A 344 8.63 20.85 13.71
CA ALA A 344 10.07 20.92 13.92
C ALA A 344 10.53 20.10 15.14
N MET A 345 9.82 20.19 16.27
CA MET A 345 10.10 19.40 17.49
C MET A 345 9.94 17.90 17.22
N LEU A 346 8.88 17.50 16.51
CA LEU A 346 8.64 16.12 16.11
C LEU A 346 9.77 15.58 15.23
N TYR A 347 10.14 16.30 14.17
CA TYR A 347 11.16 15.83 13.23
C TYR A 347 12.55 15.74 13.87
N VAL A 348 12.90 16.68 14.76
CA VAL A 348 14.16 16.60 15.49
C VAL A 348 14.17 15.38 16.40
N ASN A 349 13.15 15.16 17.22
CA ASN A 349 13.12 14.03 18.14
C ASN A 349 13.13 12.67 17.43
N GLU A 350 12.23 12.48 16.46
CA GLU A 350 12.15 11.22 15.71
C GLU A 350 13.39 11.00 14.83
N GLY A 351 13.98 12.08 14.31
CA GLY A 351 15.21 12.00 13.53
C GLY A 351 16.41 11.52 14.35
N LEU A 352 16.51 11.95 15.61
CA LEU A 352 17.58 11.53 16.51
C LEU A 352 17.53 10.03 16.83
N LYS A 353 16.33 9.45 16.98
CA LYS A 353 16.15 7.99 17.17
C LYS A 353 16.73 7.15 16.03
N ASN A 354 16.74 7.72 14.82
CA ASN A 354 17.27 7.06 13.62
C ASN A 354 18.71 7.49 13.29
N THR A 355 19.33 8.31 14.15
CA THR A 355 20.70 8.80 13.92
C THR A 355 21.73 7.81 14.46
N ILE A 356 22.76 7.54 13.66
CA ILE A 356 23.86 6.64 14.03
C ILE A 356 24.68 7.17 15.21
N CYS A 357 25.37 6.27 15.90
CA CYS A 357 26.32 6.64 16.94
C CYS A 357 27.53 7.39 16.35
N GLN A 358 27.98 8.45 17.04
CA GLN A 358 29.01 9.38 16.57
C GLN A 358 28.68 10.02 15.22
N PRO A 359 27.54 10.75 15.12
CA PRO A 359 27.10 11.30 13.85
C PRO A 359 27.90 12.54 13.42
N THR A 360 27.99 12.76 12.11
CA THR A 360 28.26 14.06 11.51
C THR A 360 26.99 14.93 11.51
N PHE A 361 27.09 16.22 11.21
CA PHE A 361 25.89 17.06 11.03
C PHE A 361 24.99 16.56 9.89
N ALA A 362 25.59 16.00 8.83
CA ALA A 362 24.82 15.44 7.72
C ALA A 362 24.01 14.20 8.16
N ASP A 363 24.53 13.37 9.04
CA ASP A 363 23.80 12.20 9.54
C ASP A 363 22.56 12.62 10.35
N VAL A 364 22.68 13.67 11.18
CA VAL A 364 21.54 14.21 11.95
C VAL A 364 20.52 14.88 11.02
N ARG A 365 21.01 15.66 10.03
CA ARG A 365 20.16 16.25 8.98
C ARG A 365 19.32 15.19 8.30
N ASP A 366 19.95 14.11 7.87
CA ASP A 366 19.30 13.03 7.14
C ASP A 366 18.27 12.31 8.02
N GLY A 367 18.57 12.13 9.32
CA GLY A 367 17.60 11.66 10.31
C GLY A 367 16.36 12.55 10.42
N ILE A 368 16.54 13.87 10.52
CA ILE A 368 15.42 14.85 10.58
C ILE A 368 14.57 14.80 9.31
N ILE A 369 15.20 14.67 8.15
CA ILE A 369 14.50 14.59 6.87
C ILE A 369 13.70 13.30 6.76
N GLN A 370 14.27 12.18 7.22
CA GLN A 370 13.55 10.91 7.28
C GLN A 370 12.35 11.02 8.22
N ALA A 371 12.49 11.65 9.38
CA ALA A 371 11.37 11.87 10.29
C ALA A 371 10.23 12.69 9.66
N ALA A 372 10.54 13.65 8.79
CA ALA A 372 9.51 14.39 8.04
C ALA A 372 8.79 13.53 6.99
N VAL A 373 9.49 12.55 6.38
CA VAL A 373 8.86 11.52 5.53
C VAL A 373 7.88 10.71 6.36
N ASP A 374 8.34 10.18 7.49
CA ASP A 374 7.61 9.19 8.29
C ASP A 374 6.37 9.76 8.98
N ASN A 375 6.43 11.02 9.46
CA ASN A 375 5.38 11.59 10.32
C ASN A 375 4.38 12.48 9.58
N ASN A 376 4.75 13.05 8.44
CA ASN A 376 3.90 14.00 7.69
C ASN A 376 3.87 13.71 6.19
N GLY A 377 4.11 12.45 5.79
CA GLY A 377 4.01 12.00 4.41
C GLY A 377 5.00 12.69 3.46
N GLY A 378 6.09 13.23 3.98
CA GLY A 378 7.12 13.93 3.22
C GLY A 378 6.76 15.34 2.75
N GLU A 379 5.66 15.93 3.25
CA GLU A 379 5.20 17.29 2.87
C GLU A 379 6.32 18.34 3.00
N ASP A 380 7.13 18.22 4.06
CA ASP A 380 8.14 19.22 4.42
C ASP A 380 9.55 18.92 3.93
N VAL A 381 9.76 17.76 3.30
CA VAL A 381 11.10 17.26 2.93
C VAL A 381 11.88 18.30 2.12
N CYS A 382 11.23 18.91 1.13
CA CYS A 382 11.89 19.88 0.27
C CYS A 382 12.10 21.24 0.92
N LEU A 383 11.22 21.64 1.84
CA LEU A 383 11.40 22.85 2.64
C LEU A 383 12.60 22.71 3.59
N ILE A 384 12.71 21.57 4.27
CA ILE A 384 13.82 21.24 5.17
C ILE A 384 15.14 21.16 4.40
N TRP A 385 15.15 20.46 3.25
CA TRP A 385 16.32 20.40 2.38
C TRP A 385 16.78 21.78 1.91
N GLN A 386 15.85 22.66 1.56
CA GLN A 386 16.17 24.01 1.12
C GLN A 386 16.80 24.81 2.27
N ALA A 387 16.22 24.77 3.47
CA ALA A 387 16.76 25.48 4.64
C ALA A 387 18.18 25.01 5.00
N PHE A 388 18.42 23.69 5.02
CA PHE A 388 19.78 23.17 5.21
C PHE A 388 20.73 23.54 4.07
N ALA A 389 20.27 23.52 2.82
CA ALA A 389 21.07 23.95 1.68
C ALA A 389 21.46 25.43 1.76
N ASP A 390 20.53 26.32 2.14
CA ASP A 390 20.81 27.75 2.31
C ASP A 390 21.88 28.01 3.39
N PHE A 391 21.91 27.16 4.43
CA PHE A 391 22.94 27.17 5.47
C PHE A 391 24.31 26.58 5.04
N GLY A 392 24.36 25.88 3.91
CA GLY A 392 25.58 25.19 3.43
C GLY A 392 25.66 23.71 3.79
N LEU A 393 24.57 23.11 4.31
CA LEU A 393 24.44 21.67 4.60
C LEU A 393 23.52 20.97 3.57
N GLY A 394 23.59 21.39 2.31
CA GLY A 394 22.85 20.79 1.19
C GLY A 394 23.30 19.38 0.82
N ALA A 395 22.64 18.80 -0.17
CA ALA A 395 22.91 17.44 -0.67
C ALA A 395 24.31 17.29 -1.30
N ASP A 396 24.91 18.40 -1.75
CA ASP A 396 26.27 18.49 -2.28
C ASP A 396 27.32 18.85 -1.23
N ALA A 397 26.95 18.93 0.06
CA ALA A 397 27.90 19.17 1.15
C ALA A 397 28.82 17.96 1.33
N ILE A 398 30.07 18.20 1.73
CA ILE A 398 31.05 17.12 1.99
C ILE A 398 31.26 17.03 3.51
N PRO A 399 30.64 16.06 4.20
CA PRO A 399 30.63 16.03 5.66
C PRO A 399 31.91 15.49 6.28
N GLY A 400 32.85 14.94 5.51
CA GLY A 400 34.06 14.35 6.05
C GLY A 400 33.75 13.09 6.88
N THR A 401 34.35 13.00 8.07
CA THR A 401 34.10 11.91 9.03
C THR A 401 33.75 12.49 10.40
N PRO A 402 33.12 11.72 11.31
CA PRO A 402 32.85 12.17 12.67
C PRO A 402 34.08 12.68 13.46
N ALA A 403 35.28 12.22 13.09
CA ALA A 403 36.56 12.60 13.70
C ALA A 403 37.25 13.81 13.02
N THR A 404 36.50 14.67 12.33
CA THR A 404 37.04 15.91 11.78
C THR A 404 35.99 17.00 11.63
N THR A 405 36.39 18.25 11.85
CA THR A 405 35.62 19.46 11.51
C THR A 405 36.00 20.05 10.14
N VAL A 406 36.85 19.36 9.36
CA VAL A 406 37.17 19.78 7.98
C VAL A 406 36.07 19.27 7.06
N VAL A 407 35.14 20.18 6.73
CA VAL A 407 33.97 19.92 5.90
C VAL A 407 33.90 20.95 4.77
N VAL A 408 33.05 20.71 3.77
CA VAL A 408 32.82 21.65 2.67
C VAL A 408 31.34 21.96 2.57
N ASN A 409 31.00 23.24 2.45
CA ASN A 409 29.64 23.68 2.22
C ASN A 409 29.06 23.06 0.93
N GLY A 410 27.79 22.68 0.98
CA GLY A 410 26.96 22.41 -0.18
C GLY A 410 25.71 23.26 -0.11
N PHE A 411 25.36 23.94 -1.20
CA PHE A 411 24.23 24.88 -1.23
C PHE A 411 23.08 24.39 -2.13
N SER A 412 23.12 23.13 -2.54
CA SER A 412 22.12 22.54 -3.43
C SER A 412 21.23 21.55 -2.66
N PRO A 413 19.90 21.72 -2.60
CA PRO A 413 19.03 20.63 -2.16
C PRO A 413 19.06 19.47 -3.17
N PRO A 414 18.55 18.26 -2.86
CA PRO A 414 18.44 17.19 -3.83
C PRO A 414 17.60 17.62 -5.03
N ARG A 415 17.93 17.09 -6.21
CA ARG A 415 17.30 17.48 -7.47
C ARG A 415 15.77 17.29 -7.49
N VAL A 416 15.23 16.32 -6.74
CA VAL A 416 13.76 16.14 -6.57
C VAL A 416 13.11 17.32 -5.84
N CYS A 417 13.84 17.98 -4.95
CA CYS A 417 13.43 19.17 -4.24
C CYS A 417 13.78 20.48 -4.96
N GLN A 418 14.46 20.37 -6.10
CA GLN A 418 14.70 21.47 -7.04
C GLN A 418 13.58 21.57 -8.11
N ALA A 419 12.42 20.92 -7.91
CA ALA A 419 11.38 20.77 -8.93
C ALA A 419 10.94 22.12 -9.54
N ASP A 420 11.37 22.39 -10.78
CA ASP A 420 11.23 23.73 -11.36
C ASP A 420 9.99 23.91 -12.25
N PHE A 421 9.21 22.88 -12.59
CA PHE A 421 7.81 23.03 -13.05
C PHE A 421 7.02 21.71 -13.15
N VAL A 422 5.70 21.81 -13.01
CA VAL A 422 4.69 20.81 -13.38
C VAL A 422 3.96 21.34 -14.63
N MET A 423 3.74 20.45 -15.60
CA MET A 423 3.09 20.78 -16.87
C MET A 423 1.72 20.10 -16.97
N ASP A 424 0.70 20.89 -17.33
CA ASP A 424 -0.65 20.42 -17.61
C ASP A 424 -1.12 20.98 -18.96
N VAL A 425 -1.66 20.13 -19.82
CA VAL A 425 -2.17 20.45 -21.15
C VAL A 425 -3.67 20.18 -21.16
N THR A 426 -4.44 21.25 -21.39
CA THR A 426 -5.91 21.18 -21.42
C THR A 426 -6.49 21.61 -22.78
N PRO A 427 -7.50 20.90 -23.30
CA PRO A 427 -8.00 19.59 -22.82
C PRO A 427 -7.02 18.45 -23.14
N SER A 428 -7.11 17.32 -22.44
CA SER A 428 -6.28 16.12 -22.71
C SER A 428 -6.73 15.35 -23.96
N GLU A 429 -8.00 15.48 -24.35
CA GLU A 429 -8.58 14.88 -25.55
C GLU A 429 -9.38 15.93 -26.32
N LEU A 430 -9.23 15.96 -27.65
CA LEU A 430 -9.93 16.90 -28.50
C LEU A 430 -10.35 16.27 -29.82
N ALA A 431 -11.61 16.46 -30.21
CA ALA A 431 -12.15 16.07 -31.51
C ALA A 431 -12.39 17.30 -32.39
N VAL A 432 -11.88 17.32 -33.62
CA VAL A 432 -11.98 18.48 -34.52
C VAL A 432 -12.35 18.08 -35.95
N CYS A 433 -13.24 18.87 -36.56
CA CYS A 433 -13.59 18.76 -37.97
C CYS A 433 -12.72 19.71 -38.81
N ALA A 434 -11.87 19.16 -39.67
CA ALA A 434 -11.06 19.95 -40.59
C ALA A 434 -11.96 20.81 -41.50
N PRO A 435 -11.57 22.07 -41.79
CA PRO A 435 -10.27 22.69 -41.57
C PRO A 435 -10.17 23.52 -40.27
N THR A 436 -10.96 23.23 -39.24
CA THR A 436 -10.90 23.95 -37.96
C THR A 436 -9.60 23.62 -37.23
N ASP A 437 -8.88 24.63 -36.74
CA ASP A 437 -7.62 24.42 -36.00
C ASP A 437 -7.87 23.82 -34.60
N ALA A 438 -6.97 22.94 -34.15
CA ALA A 438 -6.99 22.35 -32.81
C ALA A 438 -6.17 23.22 -31.85
N ASN A 439 -6.75 23.58 -30.70
CA ASN A 439 -6.14 24.50 -29.74
C ASN A 439 -6.08 23.88 -28.34
N TYR A 440 -4.90 23.94 -27.72
CA TYR A 440 -4.63 23.47 -26.36
C TYR A 440 -3.97 24.57 -25.53
N SER A 441 -4.18 24.53 -24.22
CA SER A 441 -3.52 25.39 -23.24
C SER A 441 -2.53 24.57 -22.42
N VAL A 442 -1.26 24.95 -22.46
CA VAL A 442 -0.18 24.37 -21.64
C VAL A 442 0.02 25.26 -20.42
N GLY A 443 -0.45 24.82 -19.26
CA GLY A 443 -0.18 25.42 -17.96
C GLY A 443 1.14 24.93 -17.38
N LEU A 444 1.91 25.86 -16.81
CA LEU A 444 3.12 25.58 -16.05
C LEU A 444 2.92 26.09 -14.61
N SER A 445 3.07 25.19 -13.64
CA SER A 445 3.03 25.49 -12.21
C SER A 445 4.32 25.06 -11.53
N ALA A 446 4.63 25.55 -10.34
CA ALA A 446 5.81 25.13 -9.57
C ALA A 446 5.42 24.91 -8.10
N ASN A 447 6.17 24.09 -7.39
CA ASN A 447 6.03 23.92 -5.94
C ASN A 447 6.61 25.11 -5.15
N LEU A 448 7.29 26.04 -5.84
CA LEU A 448 7.86 27.28 -5.31
C LEU A 448 7.22 28.51 -6.00
N PRO A 449 7.27 29.71 -5.39
CA PRO A 449 6.60 30.92 -5.92
C PRO A 449 7.14 31.44 -7.27
N THR A 450 8.27 30.93 -7.76
CA THR A 450 8.89 31.36 -9.03
C THR A 450 9.54 30.20 -9.77
N LEU A 451 9.40 30.18 -11.11
CA LEU A 451 10.22 29.34 -12.01
C LEU A 451 11.65 29.89 -12.07
N SER A 452 12.66 29.06 -11.86
CA SER A 452 14.08 29.43 -11.88
C SER A 452 14.65 29.52 -13.31
N THR A 453 14.00 28.88 -14.28
CA THR A 453 14.43 28.79 -15.69
C THR A 453 13.29 28.99 -16.70
N THR A 454 13.62 29.09 -17.99
CA THR A 454 12.64 29.14 -19.10
C THR A 454 12.37 27.74 -19.66
N VAL A 455 11.12 27.40 -19.97
CA VAL A 455 10.74 26.07 -20.48
C VAL A 455 10.53 26.11 -21.99
N ASN A 456 11.26 25.29 -22.74
CA ASN A 456 11.07 25.06 -24.17
C ASN A 456 10.01 24.00 -24.40
N LEU A 457 8.99 24.31 -25.20
CA LEU A 457 7.91 23.39 -25.51
C LEU A 457 8.08 22.80 -26.91
N SER A 458 7.80 21.50 -27.04
CA SER A 458 7.81 20.77 -28.30
C SER A 458 6.63 19.79 -28.40
N LEU A 459 6.29 19.38 -29.62
CA LEU A 459 5.20 18.45 -29.90
C LEU A 459 5.71 17.32 -30.80
N ALA A 460 5.44 16.08 -30.42
CA ALA A 460 5.65 14.87 -31.23
C ALA A 460 4.31 14.20 -31.57
N GLY A 461 4.27 13.41 -32.65
CA GLY A 461 3.08 12.61 -33.02
C GLY A 461 1.99 13.34 -33.82
N ALA A 462 2.21 14.61 -34.20
CA ALA A 462 1.21 15.39 -34.93
C ALA A 462 0.86 14.82 -36.33
N PRO A 463 -0.39 14.98 -36.81
CA PRO A 463 -0.83 14.50 -38.12
C PRO A 463 0.03 15.01 -39.28
N ALA A 464 0.31 14.15 -40.26
CA ALA A 464 1.01 14.56 -41.48
C ALA A 464 0.22 15.63 -42.24
N GLY A 465 0.87 16.76 -42.54
CA GLY A 465 0.25 17.93 -43.17
C GLY A 465 -0.21 19.03 -42.20
N SER A 466 -0.16 18.78 -40.89
CA SER A 466 -0.42 19.79 -39.86
C SER A 466 0.80 20.66 -39.56
N VAL A 467 0.57 21.85 -38.97
CA VAL A 467 1.63 22.74 -38.49
C VAL A 467 1.34 23.14 -37.05
N ALA A 468 2.22 22.77 -36.13
CA ALA A 468 2.11 23.09 -34.70
C ALA A 468 2.90 24.36 -34.35
N SER A 469 2.37 25.17 -33.44
CA SER A 469 3.04 26.35 -32.90
C SER A 469 2.69 26.58 -31.43
N PHE A 470 3.69 26.95 -30.63
CA PHE A 470 3.53 27.33 -29.23
C PHE A 470 3.72 28.84 -29.07
N THR A 471 2.89 29.51 -28.29
CA THR A 471 3.01 30.96 -28.04
C THR A 471 2.63 31.30 -26.60
N PRO A 472 3.57 31.81 -25.77
CA PRO A 472 5.01 31.97 -26.03
C PRO A 472 5.81 30.64 -26.03
N ASN A 473 6.94 30.60 -26.75
CA ASN A 473 7.94 29.52 -26.66
C ASN A 473 9.35 30.10 -26.90
N PRO A 474 10.28 30.00 -25.93
CA PRO A 474 10.12 29.38 -24.60
C PRO A 474 9.08 30.11 -23.74
N ALA A 475 8.42 29.37 -22.85
CA ALA A 475 7.60 29.95 -21.80
C ALA A 475 8.53 30.68 -20.81
N ALA A 476 8.20 31.94 -20.48
CA ALA A 476 9.10 32.84 -19.77
C ALA A 476 9.28 32.48 -18.28
N ALA A 477 10.50 32.63 -17.77
CA ALA A 477 10.81 32.56 -16.33
C ALA A 477 10.12 33.70 -15.56
N GLY A 478 9.49 33.42 -14.42
CA GLY A 478 8.77 34.42 -13.61
C GLY A 478 7.66 33.89 -12.69
N ALA A 479 6.75 34.78 -12.28
CA ALA A 479 5.66 34.49 -11.34
C ALA A 479 4.65 33.48 -11.92
N VAL A 480 4.34 32.46 -11.11
CA VAL A 480 3.39 31.37 -11.40
C VAL A 480 1.94 31.86 -11.19
N PRO A 481 0.96 31.41 -12.00
CA PRO A 481 1.07 30.47 -13.10
C PRO A 481 1.50 31.09 -14.44
N ALA A 482 2.36 30.38 -15.18
CA ALA A 482 2.70 30.69 -16.56
C ALA A 482 1.91 29.79 -17.52
N SER A 483 1.67 30.25 -18.75
CA SER A 483 0.92 29.47 -19.75
C SER A 483 1.45 29.68 -21.17
N SER A 484 1.36 28.66 -22.00
CA SER A 484 1.58 28.71 -23.45
C SER A 484 0.41 28.12 -24.23
N ALA A 485 0.03 28.74 -25.34
CA ALA A 485 -0.99 28.19 -26.23
C ALA A 485 -0.35 27.32 -27.31
N LEU A 486 -0.81 26.07 -27.44
CA LEU A 486 -0.49 25.19 -28.57
C LEU A 486 -1.61 25.30 -29.62
N ASN A 487 -1.29 25.82 -30.79
CA ASN A 487 -2.17 25.83 -31.96
C ASN A 487 -1.65 24.86 -33.03
N LEU A 488 -2.52 23.96 -33.48
CA LEU A 488 -2.27 23.00 -34.53
C LEU A 488 -3.19 23.27 -35.73
N VAL A 489 -2.60 23.71 -36.84
CA VAL A 489 -3.31 23.96 -38.11
C VAL A 489 -3.66 22.62 -38.75
N THR A 490 -4.96 22.35 -38.96
CA THR A 490 -5.45 21.05 -39.46
C THR A 490 -5.77 21.04 -40.96
N ALA A 491 -5.76 22.21 -41.61
CA ALA A 491 -6.06 22.31 -43.03
C ALA A 491 -5.06 21.51 -43.89
N GLY A 492 -5.53 20.41 -44.49
CA GLY A 492 -4.71 19.51 -45.30
C GLY A 492 -4.02 18.38 -44.51
N ALA A 493 -4.31 18.24 -43.22
CA ALA A 493 -3.92 17.09 -42.43
C ALA A 493 -4.79 15.87 -42.77
N THR A 494 -4.22 14.67 -42.62
CA THR A 494 -4.94 13.41 -42.87
C THR A 494 -5.89 13.11 -41.70
N PRO A 495 -7.15 12.69 -41.95
CA PRO A 495 -8.05 12.25 -40.87
C PRO A 495 -7.50 11.03 -40.13
N GLY A 496 -7.80 10.93 -38.83
CA GLY A 496 -7.35 9.85 -37.95
C GLY A 496 -7.36 10.24 -36.48
N VAL A 497 -7.07 9.27 -35.62
CA VAL A 497 -6.84 9.48 -34.19
C VAL A 497 -5.34 9.48 -33.94
N TYR A 498 -4.84 10.49 -33.24
CA TYR A 498 -3.43 10.73 -33.01
C TYR A 498 -3.16 10.93 -31.53
N THR A 499 -2.33 10.07 -30.94
CA THR A 499 -1.67 10.35 -29.66
C THR A 499 -0.47 11.26 -29.94
N MET A 500 -0.48 12.45 -29.36
CA MET A 500 0.58 13.43 -29.49
C MET A 500 1.20 13.69 -28.12
N THR A 501 2.52 13.79 -28.06
CA THR A 501 3.23 14.08 -26.81
C THR A 501 3.68 15.52 -26.82
N VAL A 502 3.17 16.31 -25.87
CA VAL A 502 3.72 17.63 -25.55
C VAL A 502 4.87 17.44 -24.58
N THR A 503 6.02 18.02 -24.85
CA THR A 503 7.19 17.96 -23.96
C THR A 503 7.66 19.36 -23.61
N GLY A 504 7.82 19.63 -22.33
CA GLY A 504 8.52 20.80 -21.78
C GLY A 504 9.93 20.43 -21.32
N ASP A 505 10.92 21.22 -21.74
CA ASP A 505 12.35 21.04 -21.47
C ASP A 505 12.97 22.36 -20.99
N ASP A 506 13.54 22.38 -19.79
CA ASP A 506 14.21 23.55 -19.20
C ASP A 506 15.57 23.89 -19.83
N GLY A 507 16.05 23.09 -20.79
CA GLY A 507 17.38 23.20 -21.39
C GLY A 507 18.47 22.50 -20.58
N GLY A 508 18.09 21.73 -19.56
CA GLY A 508 18.95 20.94 -18.68
C GLY A 508 18.69 19.43 -18.79
N THR A 509 18.17 18.83 -17.71
CA THR A 509 17.84 17.38 -17.64
C THR A 509 16.42 17.13 -17.15
N ILE A 510 15.59 18.17 -16.97
CA ILE A 510 14.18 18.02 -16.54
C ILE A 510 13.31 18.10 -17.78
N THR A 511 12.61 17.01 -18.05
CA THR A 511 11.60 16.94 -19.11
C THR A 511 10.29 16.51 -18.50
N ALA A 512 9.25 17.33 -18.64
CA ALA A 512 7.88 16.92 -18.37
C ALA A 512 7.21 16.62 -19.72
N SER A 513 6.50 15.49 -19.79
CA SER A 513 5.74 15.13 -20.99
C SER A 513 4.30 14.80 -20.60
N GLN A 514 3.37 15.18 -21.46
CA GLN A 514 1.99 14.77 -21.35
C GLN A 514 1.49 14.35 -22.73
N ASP A 515 0.90 13.18 -22.79
CA ASP A 515 0.20 12.70 -23.97
C ASP A 515 -1.20 13.34 -24.02
N ILE A 516 -1.55 13.82 -25.21
CA ILE A 516 -2.86 14.36 -25.56
C ILE A 516 -3.38 13.64 -26.80
N GLU A 517 -4.69 13.49 -26.90
CA GLU A 517 -5.33 12.83 -28.03
C GLU A 517 -6.02 13.83 -28.96
N LEU A 518 -5.76 13.71 -30.26
CA LEU A 518 -6.49 14.43 -31.31
C LEU A 518 -7.22 13.44 -32.22
N ALA A 519 -8.55 13.49 -32.20
CA ALA A 519 -9.40 12.86 -33.19
C ALA A 519 -9.71 13.86 -34.31
N LEU A 520 -9.09 13.70 -35.48
CA LEU A 520 -9.24 14.58 -36.62
C LEU A 520 -10.12 13.93 -37.70
N TYR A 521 -11.18 14.64 -38.08
CA TYR A 521 -12.17 14.19 -39.07
C TYR A 521 -12.27 15.16 -40.24
N ASP A 522 -12.65 14.68 -41.43
CA ASP A 522 -12.94 15.54 -42.60
C ASP A 522 -14.39 15.43 -43.12
N ALA A 523 -15.19 14.53 -42.55
CA ALA A 523 -16.62 14.38 -42.82
C ALA A 523 -17.37 13.74 -41.64
N ALA A 524 -18.70 13.87 -41.63
CA ALA A 524 -19.55 13.13 -40.70
C ALA A 524 -19.46 11.61 -40.96
N PRO A 525 -19.73 10.75 -39.95
CA PRO A 525 -19.61 9.29 -40.09
C PRO A 525 -20.61 8.73 -41.10
N GLY A 526 -20.24 7.60 -41.73
CA GLY A 526 -21.17 6.80 -42.52
C GLY A 526 -22.16 6.02 -41.65
N ASP A 527 -23.20 5.45 -42.27
CA ASP A 527 -24.20 4.65 -41.56
C ASP A 527 -23.60 3.32 -41.07
N PRO A 528 -23.76 2.95 -39.78
CA PRO A 528 -23.33 1.65 -39.27
C PRO A 528 -24.09 0.48 -39.92
N THR A 529 -23.48 -0.71 -39.97
CA THR A 529 -24.18 -1.94 -40.40
C THR A 529 -24.35 -2.90 -39.23
N LEU A 530 -25.59 -3.28 -38.90
CA LEU A 530 -25.89 -4.17 -37.78
C LEU A 530 -25.57 -5.63 -38.15
N VAL A 531 -24.82 -6.33 -37.28
CA VAL A 531 -24.30 -7.68 -37.54
C VAL A 531 -25.00 -8.72 -36.66
N PHE A 532 -25.05 -8.50 -35.34
CA PHE A 532 -25.67 -9.44 -34.40
C PHE A 532 -26.29 -8.71 -33.19
N PRO A 533 -27.47 -9.13 -32.70
CA PRO A 533 -28.39 -10.07 -33.32
C PRO A 533 -28.89 -9.57 -34.69
N ALA A 534 -28.90 -10.45 -35.69
CA ALA A 534 -29.36 -10.10 -37.03
C ALA A 534 -30.88 -9.87 -37.03
N ASP A 535 -31.36 -8.99 -37.92
CA ASP A 535 -32.77 -8.58 -37.94
C ASP A 535 -33.74 -9.77 -38.12
N GLY A 536 -34.68 -9.90 -37.19
CA GLY A 536 -35.70 -10.95 -37.15
C GLY A 536 -35.25 -12.29 -36.57
N THR A 537 -34.04 -12.39 -35.99
CA THR A 537 -33.54 -13.68 -35.46
C THR A 537 -34.30 -14.11 -34.19
N GLU A 538 -34.69 -15.38 -34.10
CA GLU A 538 -35.37 -15.97 -32.93
C GLU A 538 -34.42 -16.83 -32.08
N ARG A 539 -34.82 -17.09 -30.82
CA ARG A 539 -34.07 -17.91 -29.84
C ARG A 539 -32.66 -17.42 -29.53
N ILE A 540 -32.46 -16.11 -29.49
CA ILE A 540 -31.21 -15.50 -29.03
C ILE A 540 -31.06 -15.74 -27.51
N GLY A 541 -29.83 -16.00 -27.06
CA GLY A 541 -29.51 -16.12 -25.62
C GLY A 541 -29.90 -14.87 -24.84
N LEU A 542 -30.09 -15.00 -23.52
CA LEU A 542 -30.62 -13.90 -22.69
C LEU A 542 -29.62 -12.75 -22.45
N ALA A 543 -28.34 -12.95 -22.75
CA ALA A 543 -27.31 -11.93 -22.66
C ALA A 543 -26.52 -11.82 -23.98
N PRO A 544 -27.14 -11.32 -25.07
CA PRO A 544 -26.46 -11.25 -26.35
C PRO A 544 -25.44 -10.11 -26.39
N THR A 545 -24.28 -10.37 -27.01
CA THR A 545 -23.33 -9.32 -27.40
C THR A 545 -23.78 -8.66 -28.69
N PHE A 546 -24.17 -7.39 -28.64
CA PHE A 546 -24.52 -6.60 -29.83
C PHE A 546 -23.28 -6.27 -30.65
N ARG A 547 -23.33 -6.40 -31.98
CA ARG A 547 -22.21 -6.17 -32.90
C ARG A 547 -22.66 -5.44 -34.16
N TRP A 548 -21.88 -4.45 -34.60
CA TRP A 548 -22.06 -3.71 -35.85
C TRP A 548 -20.71 -3.46 -36.55
N THR A 549 -20.71 -2.84 -37.72
CA THR A 549 -19.50 -2.33 -38.38
C THR A 549 -19.54 -0.81 -38.49
N ASP A 550 -18.36 -0.17 -38.44
CA ASP A 550 -18.21 1.26 -38.71
C ASP A 550 -18.58 1.59 -40.17
N GLY A 551 -19.33 2.68 -40.37
CA GLY A 551 -19.63 3.26 -41.68
C GLY A 551 -18.49 4.12 -42.26
N GLY A 552 -17.40 4.30 -41.50
CA GLY A 552 -16.21 5.08 -41.84
C GLY A 552 -16.19 6.44 -41.15
N GLN A 553 -14.99 7.04 -41.12
CA GLN A 553 -14.64 8.28 -40.40
C GLN A 553 -14.60 8.18 -38.88
N GLY A 554 -14.88 7.03 -38.26
CA GLY A 554 -14.79 6.85 -36.81
C GLY A 554 -15.78 7.74 -36.03
N GLY A 555 -16.19 7.30 -34.85
CA GLY A 555 -17.15 8.06 -34.07
C GLY A 555 -17.54 7.35 -32.78
N ILE A 556 -18.35 8.05 -32.00
CA ILE A 556 -18.98 7.49 -30.81
C ILE A 556 -20.35 6.95 -31.22
N TYR A 557 -20.64 5.71 -30.87
CA TYR A 557 -21.86 4.99 -31.20
C TYR A 557 -22.86 5.06 -30.05
N GLN A 558 -24.06 5.56 -30.32
CA GLN A 558 -25.19 5.41 -29.40
C GLN A 558 -25.92 4.10 -29.70
N LEU A 559 -25.75 3.11 -28.84
CA LEU A 559 -26.50 1.85 -28.86
C LEU A 559 -27.73 1.96 -27.96
N THR A 560 -28.90 1.60 -28.47
CA THR A 560 -30.14 1.54 -27.68
C THR A 560 -30.89 0.24 -27.97
N VAL A 561 -31.40 -0.41 -26.93
CA VAL A 561 -32.26 -1.60 -26.98
C VAL A 561 -33.61 -1.26 -26.32
N ALA A 562 -34.72 -1.68 -26.92
CA ALA A 562 -36.08 -1.39 -26.49
C ALA A 562 -37.01 -2.59 -26.68
N THR A 563 -38.15 -2.61 -25.96
CA THR A 563 -39.20 -3.64 -26.14
C THR A 563 -40.21 -3.29 -27.24
N ASP A 564 -40.08 -2.12 -27.88
CA ASP A 564 -40.97 -1.66 -28.95
C ASP A 564 -40.20 -1.00 -30.09
N ALA A 565 -40.71 -1.16 -31.32
CA ALA A 565 -40.10 -0.61 -32.54
C ALA A 565 -40.02 0.93 -32.57
N GLY A 566 -40.83 1.62 -31.75
CA GLY A 566 -40.80 3.07 -31.62
C GLY A 566 -39.72 3.59 -30.69
N PHE A 567 -38.99 2.70 -29.99
CA PHE A 567 -38.05 3.04 -28.92
C PHE A 567 -38.68 3.94 -27.84
N SER A 568 -39.96 3.71 -27.54
CA SER A 568 -40.67 4.41 -26.45
C SER A 568 -40.44 3.77 -25.08
N SER A 569 -40.07 2.48 -25.07
CA SER A 569 -39.81 1.64 -23.91
C SER A 569 -38.39 1.08 -24.00
N VAL A 570 -37.40 1.96 -23.76
CA VAL A 570 -35.98 1.61 -23.76
C VAL A 570 -35.65 0.75 -22.54
N VAL A 571 -34.98 -0.38 -22.77
CA VAL A 571 -34.52 -1.32 -21.74
C VAL A 571 -33.05 -1.12 -21.40
N ALA A 572 -32.24 -0.79 -22.41
CA ALA A 572 -30.83 -0.51 -22.22
C ALA A 572 -30.36 0.54 -23.24
N SER A 573 -29.45 1.41 -22.85
CA SER A 573 -28.77 2.32 -23.78
C SER A 573 -27.38 2.63 -23.27
N THR A 574 -26.43 2.73 -24.18
CA THR A 574 -25.06 3.15 -23.87
C THR A 574 -24.47 3.95 -25.03
N THR A 575 -23.36 4.61 -24.76
CA THR A 575 -22.53 5.25 -25.77
C THR A 575 -21.16 4.59 -25.70
N THR A 576 -20.58 4.19 -26.84
CA THR A 576 -19.30 3.47 -26.90
C THR A 576 -18.50 3.83 -28.15
N THR A 577 -17.18 3.71 -28.10
CA THR A 577 -16.29 3.82 -29.27
C THR A 577 -16.08 2.47 -29.96
N GLU A 578 -16.44 1.37 -29.30
CA GLU A 578 -16.31 0.01 -29.83
C GLU A 578 -17.44 -0.33 -30.79
N THR A 579 -17.22 -1.33 -31.65
CA THR A 579 -18.25 -1.85 -32.58
C THR A 579 -18.99 -3.06 -32.03
N SER A 580 -18.84 -3.34 -30.73
CA SER A 580 -19.60 -4.35 -30.01
C SER A 580 -19.83 -3.98 -28.56
N HIS A 581 -20.92 -4.47 -27.98
CA HIS A 581 -21.23 -4.26 -26.57
C HIS A 581 -22.12 -5.38 -26.01
N THR A 582 -21.78 -5.89 -24.83
CA THR A 582 -22.65 -6.77 -24.04
C THR A 582 -23.14 -5.96 -22.84
N PHE A 583 -24.45 -5.88 -22.64
CA PHE A 583 -24.98 -5.29 -21.42
C PHE A 583 -24.84 -6.28 -20.26
N ASP A 584 -24.52 -5.77 -19.07
CA ASP A 584 -24.69 -6.51 -17.82
C ASP A 584 -26.17 -6.55 -17.44
N LEU A 585 -26.96 -7.20 -18.29
CA LEU A 585 -28.40 -7.33 -18.20
C LEU A 585 -28.81 -8.66 -18.82
N THR A 586 -29.57 -9.45 -18.07
CA THR A 586 -30.27 -10.62 -18.60
C THR A 586 -31.63 -10.18 -19.12
N LEU A 587 -31.87 -10.40 -20.41
CA LEU A 587 -33.14 -10.14 -21.07
C LEU A 587 -34.19 -11.19 -20.70
N ASP A 588 -35.46 -10.81 -20.75
CA ASP A 588 -36.56 -11.74 -20.46
C ASP A 588 -36.67 -12.78 -21.58
N PRO A 589 -36.94 -14.06 -21.27
CA PRO A 589 -37.11 -15.10 -22.28
C PRO A 589 -38.40 -14.90 -23.08
N PHE A 590 -38.38 -15.30 -24.35
CA PHE A 590 -39.51 -15.23 -25.29
C PHE A 590 -40.05 -13.81 -25.56
N VAL A 591 -39.21 -12.79 -25.41
CA VAL A 591 -39.56 -11.39 -25.70
C VAL A 591 -38.87 -10.95 -26.99
N THR A 592 -39.61 -10.25 -27.86
CA THR A 592 -39.05 -9.58 -29.02
C THR A 592 -38.53 -8.21 -28.62
N TYR A 593 -37.24 -7.97 -28.86
CA TYR A 593 -36.55 -6.71 -28.62
C TYR A 593 -36.18 -6.04 -29.95
N PHE A 594 -36.02 -4.72 -29.90
CA PHE A 594 -35.56 -3.87 -31.00
C PHE A 594 -34.29 -3.16 -30.56
N TRP A 595 -33.30 -3.05 -31.44
CA TRP A 595 -32.07 -2.35 -31.14
C TRP A 595 -31.65 -1.45 -32.28
N ARG A 596 -30.95 -0.36 -31.96
CA ARG A 596 -30.50 0.64 -32.92
C ARG A 596 -29.13 1.20 -32.59
N VAL A 597 -28.44 1.66 -33.63
CA VAL A 597 -27.14 2.32 -33.52
C VAL A 597 -27.15 3.62 -34.35
N GLN A 598 -26.56 4.68 -33.82
CA GLN A 598 -26.21 5.91 -34.55
C GLN A 598 -24.75 6.25 -34.26
N SER A 599 -24.00 6.69 -35.27
CA SER A 599 -22.60 7.12 -35.12
C SER A 599 -22.51 8.65 -35.20
N SER A 600 -21.67 9.24 -34.37
CA SER A 600 -21.47 10.70 -34.29
C SER A 600 -19.99 11.06 -34.17
N ASN A 601 -19.56 12.14 -34.82
CA ASN A 601 -18.25 12.75 -34.64
C ASN A 601 -18.34 14.29 -34.67
N SER A 602 -17.22 15.01 -34.56
CA SER A 602 -17.21 16.48 -34.54
C SER A 602 -17.68 17.15 -35.85
N CYS A 603 -17.78 16.40 -36.96
CA CYS A 603 -18.33 16.88 -38.22
C CYS A 603 -19.85 16.67 -38.36
N GLY A 604 -20.47 15.82 -37.52
CA GLY A 604 -21.92 15.58 -37.50
C GLY A 604 -22.31 14.13 -37.18
N ASP A 605 -23.58 13.82 -37.41
CA ASP A 605 -24.19 12.51 -37.11
C ASP A 605 -24.51 11.72 -38.39
N SER A 606 -24.44 10.39 -38.30
CA SER A 606 -24.97 9.47 -39.31
C SER A 606 -26.48 9.23 -39.14
N ALA A 607 -27.09 8.44 -40.03
CA ALA A 607 -28.46 8.00 -39.86
C ALA A 607 -28.58 6.93 -38.74
N VAL A 608 -29.77 6.85 -38.13
CA VAL A 608 -30.10 5.81 -37.15
C VAL A 608 -30.48 4.51 -37.88
N VAL A 609 -29.78 3.41 -37.60
CA VAL A 609 -30.07 2.07 -38.14
C VAL A 609 -30.69 1.17 -37.07
N THR A 610 -31.67 0.32 -37.44
CA THR A 610 -32.49 -0.47 -36.50
C THR A 610 -32.61 -1.94 -36.92
N ALA A 611 -32.66 -2.87 -35.96
CA ALA A 611 -32.98 -4.30 -36.15
C ALA A 611 -33.79 -4.87 -34.97
N SER A 612 -34.32 -6.09 -35.13
CA SER A 612 -35.12 -6.81 -34.13
C SER A 612 -34.63 -8.24 -33.87
N PHE A 613 -34.92 -8.81 -32.69
CA PHE A 613 -34.64 -10.22 -32.36
C PHE A 613 -35.57 -10.74 -31.24
N THR A 614 -35.67 -12.06 -31.05
CA THR A 614 -36.47 -12.69 -29.98
C THR A 614 -35.63 -13.64 -29.14
N THR A 615 -35.75 -13.56 -27.80
CA THR A 615 -35.00 -14.39 -26.84
C THR A 615 -35.57 -15.81 -26.64
N GLY A 616 -34.74 -16.79 -26.26
CA GLY A 616 -35.10 -18.21 -26.00
C GLY A 616 -35.10 -18.64 -24.51
N ALA A 617 -35.42 -19.90 -24.20
CA ALA A 617 -35.36 -20.49 -22.83
C ALA A 617 -33.99 -21.10 -22.49
N LEU A 618 -33.64 -21.17 -21.20
CA LEU A 618 -32.40 -21.75 -20.66
C LEU A 618 -32.37 -23.29 -20.80
N GLY A 619 -31.29 -23.87 -21.35
CA GLY A 619 -30.97 -25.31 -21.29
C GLY A 619 -29.46 -25.55 -21.48
N PHE A 620 -28.77 -26.19 -20.51
CA PHE A 620 -27.32 -26.44 -20.57
C PHE A 620 -26.98 -27.82 -21.15
N VAL A 621 -27.48 -28.92 -20.55
CA VAL A 621 -27.31 -30.30 -21.05
C VAL A 621 -28.68 -30.98 -21.23
N LEU A 622 -28.90 -31.64 -22.37
CA LEU A 622 -29.99 -32.60 -22.54
C LEU A 622 -29.46 -34.02 -22.37
N LEU A 623 -29.92 -34.72 -21.33
CA LEU A 623 -29.68 -36.14 -21.15
C LEU A 623 -30.78 -36.91 -21.88
N VAL A 624 -30.45 -37.55 -23.00
CA VAL A 624 -31.36 -38.43 -23.74
C VAL A 624 -31.20 -39.84 -23.20
N ASP A 625 -32.27 -40.28 -22.57
CA ASP A 625 -32.44 -41.60 -21.99
C ASP A 625 -33.17 -42.46 -23.00
N ASP A 626 -32.37 -43.25 -23.73
CA ASP A 626 -32.78 -44.17 -24.77
C ASP A 626 -32.58 -45.62 -24.32
N ASP A 627 -32.60 -45.86 -23.00
CA ASP A 627 -32.62 -47.20 -22.44
C ASP A 627 -34.04 -47.77 -22.46
N ASP A 628 -34.22 -48.80 -23.27
CA ASP A 628 -35.53 -49.43 -23.53
C ASP A 628 -35.71 -50.75 -22.75
N ASN A 629 -34.94 -50.98 -21.67
CA ASN A 629 -35.03 -52.19 -20.86
C ASN A 629 -34.90 -52.00 -19.33
N ASP A 630 -35.38 -53.00 -18.59
CA ASP A 630 -35.21 -53.09 -17.13
C ASP A 630 -33.95 -53.92 -16.85
N PRO A 631 -32.87 -53.34 -16.29
CA PRO A 631 -32.89 -52.17 -15.40
C PRO A 631 -32.44 -50.84 -16.03
N ASP A 632 -33.23 -49.80 -15.75
CA ASP A 632 -32.99 -48.39 -16.09
C ASP A 632 -31.61 -47.89 -15.60
N ALA A 633 -30.78 -47.46 -16.55
CA ALA A 633 -29.44 -46.96 -16.38
C ALA A 633 -29.40 -45.44 -16.14
N ARG A 634 -30.50 -44.69 -16.31
CA ARG A 634 -30.60 -43.23 -16.09
C ARG A 634 -30.05 -42.76 -14.76
N ALA A 635 -30.24 -43.54 -13.69
CA ALA A 635 -29.70 -43.22 -12.37
C ALA A 635 -28.16 -43.12 -12.37
N ALA A 636 -27.50 -43.90 -13.22
CA ALA A 636 -26.05 -43.91 -13.38
C ALA A 636 -25.55 -42.59 -13.99
N TYR A 637 -26.24 -42.07 -15.00
CA TYR A 637 -25.87 -40.85 -15.74
C TYR A 637 -26.26 -39.58 -14.98
N THR A 638 -27.46 -39.54 -14.41
CA THR A 638 -27.92 -38.41 -13.58
C THR A 638 -27.06 -38.21 -12.33
N ALA A 639 -26.57 -39.29 -11.71
CA ALA A 639 -25.64 -39.20 -10.58
C ALA A 639 -24.27 -38.63 -10.98
N ALA A 640 -23.76 -38.96 -12.17
CA ALA A 640 -22.51 -38.39 -12.67
C ALA A 640 -22.65 -36.89 -12.98
N LEU A 641 -23.73 -36.48 -13.67
CA LEU A 641 -24.02 -35.06 -13.92
C LEU A 641 -24.24 -34.27 -12.62
N ALA A 642 -24.89 -34.87 -11.62
CA ALA A 642 -25.05 -34.26 -10.30
C ALA A 642 -23.71 -34.07 -9.58
N ASN A 643 -22.80 -35.04 -9.64
CA ASN A 643 -21.44 -34.92 -9.08
C ASN A 643 -20.61 -33.85 -9.78
N LEU A 644 -20.84 -33.64 -11.09
CA LEU A 644 -20.22 -32.56 -11.85
C LEU A 644 -20.87 -31.18 -11.62
N GLY A 645 -21.97 -31.11 -10.85
CA GLY A 645 -22.73 -29.87 -10.66
C GLY A 645 -23.44 -29.37 -11.91
N MET A 646 -23.69 -30.24 -12.90
CA MET A 646 -24.19 -29.87 -14.23
C MET A 646 -25.73 -29.89 -14.28
N PRO A 647 -26.41 -28.74 -14.50
CA PRO A 647 -27.85 -28.70 -14.71
C PRO A 647 -28.23 -29.42 -16.02
N HIS A 648 -29.22 -30.30 -15.95
CA HIS A 648 -29.65 -31.08 -17.11
C HIS A 648 -31.16 -31.31 -17.12
N ASP A 649 -31.71 -31.41 -18.32
CA ASP A 649 -33.04 -31.95 -18.56
C ASP A 649 -32.93 -33.41 -19.01
N VAL A 650 -33.96 -34.22 -18.75
CA VAL A 650 -34.02 -35.61 -19.19
C VAL A 650 -35.09 -35.76 -20.27
N TRP A 651 -34.68 -36.30 -21.42
CA TRP A 651 -35.57 -36.73 -22.49
C TRP A 651 -35.61 -38.25 -22.53
N ASP A 652 -36.68 -38.81 -21.95
CA ASP A 652 -36.94 -40.25 -21.92
C ASP A 652 -37.71 -40.66 -23.18
N THR A 653 -37.13 -41.55 -24.00
CA THR A 653 -37.76 -42.04 -25.24
C THR A 653 -38.91 -43.01 -24.96
N ALA A 654 -39.03 -43.47 -23.71
CA ALA A 654 -40.13 -44.22 -23.13
C ALA A 654 -40.46 -45.52 -23.88
N ASN A 655 -39.45 -46.27 -24.33
CA ASN A 655 -39.63 -47.51 -25.11
C ASN A 655 -40.28 -47.28 -26.47
N THR A 656 -40.00 -46.13 -27.10
CA THR A 656 -40.50 -45.75 -28.42
C THR A 656 -39.47 -44.94 -29.20
N ASP A 657 -39.58 -44.90 -30.53
CA ASP A 657 -38.78 -44.04 -31.44
C ASP A 657 -39.19 -42.54 -31.32
N ASN A 658 -39.42 -42.05 -30.10
CA ASN A 658 -39.82 -40.66 -29.77
C ASN A 658 -38.59 -39.81 -29.46
N GLU A 659 -37.68 -39.76 -30.42
CA GLU A 659 -36.41 -39.05 -30.32
C GLU A 659 -36.59 -37.52 -30.41
N PRO A 660 -35.72 -36.74 -29.75
CA PRO A 660 -35.77 -35.28 -29.83
C PRO A 660 -35.51 -34.77 -31.25
N THR A 661 -36.34 -33.83 -31.70
CA THR A 661 -36.17 -33.16 -33.01
C THR A 661 -35.05 -32.13 -32.99
N ALA A 662 -34.54 -31.72 -34.17
CA ALA A 662 -33.49 -30.70 -34.29
C ALA A 662 -33.83 -29.38 -33.56
N VAL A 663 -35.11 -28.98 -33.58
CA VAL A 663 -35.60 -27.77 -32.88
C VAL A 663 -35.58 -27.91 -31.36
N GLN A 664 -35.75 -29.13 -30.85
CA GLN A 664 -35.67 -29.41 -29.42
C GLN A 664 -34.21 -29.50 -28.97
N LEU A 665 -33.35 -30.12 -29.78
CA LEU A 665 -31.91 -30.19 -29.54
C LEU A 665 -31.26 -28.79 -29.56
N SER A 666 -31.68 -27.89 -30.47
CA SER A 666 -31.10 -26.54 -30.58
C SER A 666 -31.33 -25.64 -29.35
N ALA A 667 -32.07 -26.11 -28.34
CA ALA A 667 -32.27 -25.40 -27.08
C ALA A 667 -31.16 -25.71 -26.05
N TYR A 668 -30.24 -26.62 -26.35
CA TYR A 668 -29.19 -27.08 -25.43
C TYR A 668 -27.80 -26.88 -26.01
N ASN A 669 -26.78 -26.76 -25.15
CA ASN A 669 -25.38 -26.64 -25.59
C ASN A 669 -24.72 -28.01 -25.78
N ALA A 670 -25.12 -28.98 -24.96
CA ALA A 670 -24.62 -30.35 -25.02
C ALA A 670 -25.76 -31.37 -24.92
N VAL A 671 -25.56 -32.52 -25.57
CA VAL A 671 -26.42 -33.68 -25.51
C VAL A 671 -25.58 -34.86 -25.03
N VAL A 672 -26.06 -35.54 -23.98
CA VAL A 672 -25.54 -36.83 -23.54
C VAL A 672 -26.60 -37.86 -23.90
N TRP A 673 -26.27 -38.82 -24.76
CA TRP A 673 -27.19 -39.85 -25.23
C TRP A 673 -26.67 -41.22 -24.82
N PHE A 674 -27.52 -42.03 -24.21
CA PHE A 674 -27.18 -43.40 -23.83
C PHE A 674 -28.32 -44.37 -24.11
N THR A 675 -27.97 -45.62 -24.41
CA THR A 675 -28.95 -46.64 -24.86
C THR A 675 -29.15 -47.81 -23.89
N GLY A 676 -28.32 -47.93 -22.84
CA GLY A 676 -28.36 -49.09 -21.94
C GLY A 676 -28.10 -50.46 -22.62
N ASP A 677 -28.71 -51.53 -22.10
CA ASP A 677 -28.72 -52.89 -22.67
C ASP A 677 -29.97 -53.10 -23.53
N GLU A 678 -29.87 -53.44 -24.81
CA GLU A 678 -31.07 -53.70 -25.61
C GLU A 678 -30.90 -54.93 -26.51
N PHE A 679 -31.65 -56.00 -26.19
CA PHE A 679 -31.65 -57.22 -27.01
C PHE A 679 -32.78 -57.18 -28.06
N GLY A 680 -32.50 -56.59 -29.23
CA GLY A 680 -33.31 -56.75 -30.45
C GLY A 680 -34.45 -55.74 -30.66
N GLY A 681 -34.21 -54.45 -30.41
CA GLY A 681 -35.13 -53.34 -30.71
C GLY A 681 -34.45 -52.17 -31.44
N PHE A 682 -34.66 -50.92 -31.00
CA PHE A 682 -34.17 -49.71 -31.68
C PHE A 682 -33.05 -49.03 -30.86
N SER A 683 -31.90 -49.68 -30.70
CA SER A 683 -30.83 -49.11 -29.88
C SER A 683 -30.20 -47.89 -30.57
N GLY A 684 -30.22 -46.75 -29.88
CA GLY A 684 -29.59 -45.51 -30.33
C GLY A 684 -30.33 -44.82 -31.48
N PRO A 685 -29.87 -43.61 -31.84
CA PRO A 685 -30.64 -42.71 -32.69
C PRO A 685 -31.06 -43.36 -34.01
N GLY A 686 -32.35 -43.34 -34.28
CA GLY A 686 -32.99 -43.73 -35.52
C GLY A 686 -32.68 -42.73 -36.64
N PRO A 687 -33.15 -42.97 -37.88
CA PRO A 687 -32.85 -42.10 -39.01
C PRO A 687 -33.28 -40.63 -38.80
N ALA A 688 -34.32 -40.40 -38.00
CA ALA A 688 -34.79 -39.05 -37.68
C ALA A 688 -33.90 -38.39 -36.60
N GLY A 689 -33.54 -39.10 -35.53
CA GLY A 689 -32.60 -38.64 -34.51
C GLY A 689 -31.19 -38.42 -35.07
N GLU A 690 -30.68 -39.31 -35.92
CA GLU A 690 -29.40 -39.11 -36.62
C GLU A 690 -29.40 -37.82 -37.44
N SER A 691 -30.49 -37.52 -38.16
CA SER A 691 -30.62 -36.26 -38.91
C SER A 691 -30.69 -35.05 -37.98
N ALA A 692 -31.39 -35.16 -36.84
CA ALA A 692 -31.50 -34.07 -35.88
C ALA A 692 -30.19 -33.78 -35.16
N LEU A 693 -29.43 -34.83 -34.80
CA LEU A 693 -28.11 -34.72 -34.20
C LEU A 693 -27.07 -34.18 -35.18
N ALA A 694 -27.17 -34.51 -36.48
CA ALA A 694 -26.34 -33.92 -37.52
C ALA A 694 -26.55 -32.40 -37.58
N ASP A 695 -27.80 -31.94 -37.70
CA ASP A 695 -28.13 -30.51 -37.71
C ASP A 695 -27.65 -29.80 -36.43
N PHE A 696 -27.80 -30.45 -35.28
CA PHE A 696 -27.33 -29.95 -34.00
C PHE A 696 -25.80 -29.76 -33.97
N LEU A 697 -25.04 -30.77 -34.40
CA LEU A 697 -23.58 -30.70 -34.45
C LEU A 697 -23.08 -29.66 -35.48
N ASP A 698 -23.72 -29.56 -36.64
CA ASP A 698 -23.39 -28.59 -37.69
C ASP A 698 -23.59 -27.13 -37.24
N THR A 699 -24.50 -26.90 -36.28
CA THR A 699 -24.73 -25.57 -35.66
C THR A 699 -23.83 -25.31 -34.45
N GLY A 700 -22.88 -26.20 -34.18
CA GLY A 700 -21.94 -26.08 -33.08
C GLY A 700 -22.51 -26.59 -31.77
N GLY A 701 -23.35 -27.64 -31.80
CA GLY A 701 -23.71 -28.45 -30.64
C GLY A 701 -22.58 -29.39 -30.19
N CYS A 702 -22.74 -30.04 -29.04
CA CYS A 702 -21.78 -31.01 -28.50
C CYS A 702 -22.47 -32.33 -28.13
N LEU A 703 -21.93 -33.50 -28.52
CA LEU A 703 -22.57 -34.81 -28.33
C LEU A 703 -21.65 -35.85 -27.67
N LEU A 704 -22.05 -36.38 -26.51
CA LEU A 704 -21.49 -37.61 -25.95
C LEU A 704 -22.49 -38.75 -26.16
N LEU A 705 -22.13 -39.74 -26.98
CA LEU A 705 -22.94 -40.94 -27.21
C LEU A 705 -22.27 -42.14 -26.54
N SER A 706 -23.00 -42.88 -25.69
CA SER A 706 -22.52 -44.11 -25.04
C SER A 706 -23.48 -45.25 -25.35
N SER A 707 -23.00 -46.29 -26.02
CA SER A 707 -23.82 -47.44 -26.40
C SER A 707 -22.98 -48.68 -26.63
N GLN A 708 -23.56 -49.84 -26.36
CA GLN A 708 -23.01 -51.17 -26.66
C GLN A 708 -23.73 -51.88 -27.82
N ASP A 709 -24.89 -51.37 -28.25
CA ASP A 709 -25.75 -52.04 -29.24
C ASP A 709 -26.02 -51.18 -30.49
N TYR A 710 -25.64 -49.89 -30.46
CA TYR A 710 -25.90 -49.00 -31.59
C TYR A 710 -25.27 -49.50 -32.90
N LEU A 711 -24.11 -50.16 -32.83
CA LEU A 711 -23.51 -50.82 -33.99
C LEU A 711 -24.19 -52.11 -34.39
N TYR A 712 -24.62 -52.91 -33.42
CA TYR A 712 -25.31 -54.18 -33.64
C TYR A 712 -26.63 -53.95 -34.40
N ASP A 713 -27.40 -52.93 -34.01
CA ASP A 713 -28.73 -52.68 -34.55
C ASP A 713 -28.76 -51.92 -35.88
N LYS A 714 -27.86 -50.95 -36.10
CA LYS A 714 -27.83 -50.17 -37.36
C LYS A 714 -26.87 -50.75 -38.40
N GLY A 715 -25.93 -51.58 -37.98
CA GLY A 715 -25.05 -52.35 -38.84
C GLY A 715 -25.79 -53.54 -39.44
N THR A 716 -25.84 -53.68 -40.77
CA THR A 716 -26.47 -54.87 -41.37
C THR A 716 -25.90 -56.17 -40.78
N PRO A 717 -26.73 -57.12 -40.30
CA PRO A 717 -26.27 -58.17 -39.40
C PRO A 717 -25.48 -59.25 -40.16
N THR A 718 -24.26 -59.55 -39.71
CA THR A 718 -23.79 -60.94 -39.70
C THR A 718 -23.31 -61.30 -38.30
N PRO A 719 -23.72 -62.45 -37.74
CA PRO A 719 -23.17 -62.93 -36.48
C PRO A 719 -21.67 -63.17 -36.70
N ALA A 720 -20.83 -62.32 -36.10
CA ALA A 720 -19.37 -62.26 -36.22
C ALA A 720 -18.78 -61.68 -37.54
N GLY A 721 -19.23 -60.50 -38.00
CA GLY A 721 -18.55 -59.72 -39.04
C GLY A 721 -18.79 -58.20 -38.94
N PRO A 722 -17.93 -57.35 -39.54
CA PRO A 722 -17.99 -55.90 -39.35
C PRO A 722 -19.28 -55.29 -39.90
N ALA A 723 -20.01 -54.59 -39.03
CA ALA A 723 -21.14 -53.74 -39.40
C ALA A 723 -20.67 -52.57 -40.29
N ALA A 724 -21.41 -52.26 -41.35
CA ALA A 724 -21.17 -51.03 -42.12
C ALA A 724 -21.81 -49.85 -41.37
N PRO A 725 -21.03 -48.84 -40.92
CA PRO A 725 -21.58 -47.71 -40.17
C PRO A 725 -22.56 -46.88 -41.00
N THR A 726 -23.50 -46.19 -40.35
CA THR A 726 -24.44 -45.28 -41.02
C THR A 726 -23.75 -44.04 -41.57
N THR A 727 -24.46 -43.25 -42.39
CA THR A 727 -23.91 -41.98 -42.87
C THR A 727 -23.62 -41.01 -41.72
N PHE A 728 -24.44 -40.98 -40.67
CA PHE A 728 -24.17 -40.17 -39.48
C PHE A 728 -22.92 -40.66 -38.74
N MET A 729 -22.80 -41.97 -38.49
CA MET A 729 -21.62 -42.55 -37.84
C MET A 729 -20.33 -42.23 -38.61
N THR A 730 -20.34 -42.32 -39.94
CA THR A 730 -19.17 -42.00 -40.76
C THR A 730 -18.85 -40.50 -40.78
N THR A 731 -19.84 -39.61 -40.86
CA THR A 731 -19.59 -38.17 -41.08
C THR A 731 -19.48 -37.35 -39.79
N HIS A 732 -20.20 -37.73 -38.74
CA HIS A 732 -20.29 -36.97 -37.49
C HIS A 732 -19.69 -37.70 -36.30
N LEU A 733 -19.54 -39.03 -36.32
CA LEU A 733 -18.79 -39.79 -35.31
C LEU A 733 -17.41 -40.26 -35.80
N GLY A 734 -17.13 -40.15 -37.11
CA GLY A 734 -15.86 -40.52 -37.76
C GLY A 734 -15.53 -42.02 -37.73
N LEU A 735 -16.56 -42.87 -37.76
CA LEU A 735 -16.39 -44.33 -37.67
C LEU A 735 -16.22 -44.97 -39.06
N ALA A 736 -15.10 -45.66 -39.31
CA ALA A 736 -14.84 -46.40 -40.56
C ALA A 736 -15.53 -47.78 -40.58
N ALA A 737 -15.46 -48.48 -39.46
CA ALA A 737 -15.98 -49.83 -39.24
C ALA A 737 -16.10 -50.10 -37.74
N GLY A 738 -16.72 -51.21 -37.36
CA GLY A 738 -16.72 -51.68 -35.97
C GLY A 738 -17.01 -53.17 -35.89
N THR A 739 -16.66 -53.77 -34.76
CA THR A 739 -17.05 -55.14 -34.40
C THR A 739 -17.88 -55.07 -33.14
N SER A 740 -19.06 -55.66 -33.16
CA SER A 740 -19.93 -55.69 -31.98
C SER A 740 -19.64 -56.90 -31.08
N ASP A 741 -20.05 -56.83 -29.81
CA ASP A 741 -19.95 -57.88 -28.80
C ASP A 741 -18.52 -58.39 -28.54
N VAL A 742 -17.56 -57.50 -28.30
CA VAL A 742 -16.13 -57.84 -28.17
C VAL A 742 -15.70 -58.15 -26.72
N GLU A 743 -16.57 -57.92 -25.73
CA GLU A 743 -16.38 -58.25 -24.29
C GLU A 743 -15.12 -57.64 -23.64
N GLN A 744 -14.86 -56.35 -23.84
CA GLN A 744 -13.71 -55.71 -23.20
C GLN A 744 -13.90 -55.67 -21.67
N ALA A 745 -12.98 -56.27 -20.92
CA ALA A 745 -13.04 -56.22 -19.45
C ALA A 745 -12.41 -54.94 -18.86
N THR A 746 -11.57 -54.27 -19.66
CA THR A 746 -10.89 -53.03 -19.27
C THR A 746 -10.69 -52.15 -20.50
N VAL A 747 -10.81 -50.85 -20.30
CA VAL A 747 -10.47 -49.82 -21.30
C VAL A 747 -9.42 -48.89 -20.72
N THR A 748 -8.47 -48.43 -21.54
CA THR A 748 -7.46 -47.47 -21.10
C THR A 748 -7.60 -46.20 -21.92
N GLY A 749 -7.63 -45.04 -21.26
CA GLY A 749 -7.73 -43.75 -21.91
C GLY A 749 -6.65 -43.53 -22.98
N SER A 750 -7.04 -42.87 -24.06
CA SER A 750 -6.23 -42.69 -25.27
C SER A 750 -6.69 -41.44 -26.05
N GLY A 751 -5.96 -41.10 -27.11
CA GLY A 751 -6.30 -39.96 -27.97
C GLY A 751 -6.06 -38.62 -27.28
N SER A 752 -6.57 -37.55 -27.89
CA SER A 752 -6.32 -36.17 -27.47
C SER A 752 -7.04 -35.77 -26.19
N ILE A 753 -8.15 -36.43 -25.86
CA ILE A 753 -9.03 -36.04 -24.74
C ILE A 753 -8.79 -36.87 -23.49
N PHE A 754 -8.80 -38.21 -23.62
CA PHE A 754 -8.82 -39.10 -22.46
C PHE A 754 -7.48 -39.75 -22.17
N SER A 755 -6.38 -39.31 -22.79
CA SER A 755 -5.05 -39.92 -22.61
C SER A 755 -4.53 -39.87 -21.16
N THR A 756 -5.06 -38.98 -20.33
CA THR A 756 -4.73 -38.87 -18.90
C THR A 756 -5.49 -39.87 -18.04
N ILE A 757 -6.58 -40.45 -18.55
CA ILE A 757 -7.39 -41.45 -17.84
C ILE A 757 -6.70 -42.81 -17.96
N GLY A 758 -6.36 -43.39 -16.81
CA GLY A 758 -5.71 -44.70 -16.73
C GLY A 758 -6.58 -45.87 -17.19
N ALA A 759 -6.16 -47.08 -16.82
CA ALA A 759 -6.95 -48.28 -17.10
C ALA A 759 -8.19 -48.33 -16.21
N LEU A 760 -9.38 -48.32 -16.83
CA LEU A 760 -10.68 -48.44 -16.19
C LEU A 760 -11.18 -49.88 -16.29
N SER A 761 -11.81 -50.37 -15.23
CA SER A 761 -12.46 -51.69 -15.21
C SER A 761 -13.91 -51.57 -15.63
N LEU A 762 -14.32 -52.38 -16.61
CA LEU A 762 -15.72 -52.44 -17.05
C LEU A 762 -16.43 -53.58 -16.32
N ASN A 763 -17.35 -53.21 -15.43
CA ASN A 763 -18.21 -54.14 -14.71
C ASN A 763 -19.62 -54.04 -15.26
N TYR A 764 -19.89 -54.78 -16.35
CA TYR A 764 -21.18 -54.75 -17.01
C TYR A 764 -22.30 -55.16 -16.04
N PRO A 765 -23.25 -54.25 -15.75
CA PRO A 765 -24.35 -54.57 -14.87
C PRO A 765 -25.34 -55.56 -15.51
N PHE A 766 -25.32 -55.68 -16.85
CA PHE A 766 -26.27 -56.47 -17.65
C PHE A 766 -25.56 -57.42 -18.65
N SER A 767 -26.31 -58.19 -19.45
CA SER A 767 -25.80 -59.40 -20.15
C SER A 767 -25.12 -59.13 -21.50
N ASN A 768 -24.66 -57.90 -21.71
CA ASN A 768 -24.12 -57.44 -22.97
C ASN A 768 -22.71 -56.83 -22.82
N TYR A 769 -22.03 -56.62 -23.94
CA TYR A 769 -20.59 -56.46 -24.04
C TYR A 769 -20.22 -55.25 -24.90
N SER A 770 -19.07 -54.63 -24.62
CA SER A 770 -18.58 -53.51 -25.43
C SER A 770 -18.36 -53.84 -26.90
N ASP A 771 -18.53 -52.84 -27.76
CA ASP A 771 -18.09 -52.80 -29.14
C ASP A 771 -16.59 -52.44 -29.29
N ASP A 772 -16.00 -52.84 -30.42
CA ASP A 772 -14.69 -52.39 -30.90
C ASP A 772 -14.88 -51.43 -32.08
N LEU A 773 -14.58 -50.15 -31.87
CA LEU A 773 -14.77 -49.07 -32.82
C LEU A 773 -13.50 -48.82 -33.64
N VAL A 774 -13.59 -48.83 -34.97
CA VAL A 774 -12.48 -48.53 -35.88
C VAL A 774 -12.69 -47.13 -36.49
N PRO A 775 -12.00 -46.09 -35.97
CA PRO A 775 -12.13 -44.74 -36.52
C PRO A 775 -11.54 -44.62 -37.93
N ASP A 776 -12.07 -43.70 -38.73
CA ASP A 776 -11.47 -43.30 -40.01
C ASP A 776 -10.43 -42.18 -39.83
N ALA A 777 -9.98 -41.56 -40.94
CA ALA A 777 -8.98 -40.48 -40.87
C ALA A 777 -9.46 -39.23 -40.14
N THR A 778 -10.78 -39.05 -39.99
CA THR A 778 -11.43 -37.91 -39.36
C THR A 778 -11.62 -38.08 -37.86
N ALA A 779 -11.41 -39.28 -37.31
CA ALA A 779 -11.49 -39.57 -35.88
C ALA A 779 -10.20 -40.22 -35.34
N GLU A 780 -10.17 -40.45 -34.02
CA GLU A 780 -9.13 -41.22 -33.36
C GLU A 780 -9.69 -42.10 -32.24
N ILE A 781 -8.88 -43.04 -31.78
CA ILE A 781 -9.21 -43.93 -30.66
C ILE A 781 -9.12 -43.14 -29.35
N ALA A 782 -10.24 -43.09 -28.65
CA ALA A 782 -10.45 -42.39 -27.40
C ALA A 782 -10.18 -43.29 -26.18
N PHE A 783 -10.44 -44.59 -26.31
CA PHE A 783 -10.11 -45.61 -25.32
C PHE A 783 -9.61 -46.87 -26.02
N ASN A 784 -8.48 -47.42 -25.58
CA ASN A 784 -7.97 -48.70 -26.06
C ASN A 784 -8.61 -49.85 -25.28
N GLY A 785 -9.15 -50.84 -25.99
CA GLY A 785 -9.68 -52.07 -25.38
C GLY A 785 -8.60 -53.09 -25.06
N ASN A 786 -8.92 -54.08 -24.20
CA ASN A 786 -8.01 -55.16 -23.82
C ASN A 786 -8.10 -56.43 -24.68
N THR A 787 -8.95 -56.42 -25.71
CA THR A 787 -9.15 -57.50 -26.66
C THR A 787 -8.42 -57.21 -27.96
N SER A 788 -7.92 -58.25 -28.65
CA SER A 788 -7.07 -58.10 -29.83
C SER A 788 -7.86 -57.78 -31.12
N GLY A 789 -8.48 -56.61 -31.17
CA GLY A 789 -9.13 -56.01 -32.36
C GLY A 789 -8.30 -54.88 -32.98
N PRO A 790 -8.58 -54.46 -34.23
CA PRO A 790 -7.92 -53.33 -34.87
C PRO A 790 -8.47 -51.95 -34.42
N GLY A 791 -9.57 -51.92 -33.64
CA GLY A 791 -10.19 -50.70 -33.10
C GLY A 791 -9.86 -50.44 -31.63
N GLY A 792 -10.63 -49.55 -31.00
CA GLY A 792 -10.64 -49.33 -29.56
C GLY A 792 -12.07 -49.18 -29.02
N GLY A 793 -12.23 -49.17 -27.69
CA GLY A 793 -13.54 -49.07 -27.03
C GLY A 793 -14.26 -47.74 -27.21
N ALA A 794 -13.65 -46.72 -27.83
CA ALA A 794 -14.28 -45.44 -28.10
C ALA A 794 -13.60 -44.68 -29.26
N ALA A 795 -14.36 -43.84 -29.96
CA ALA A 795 -13.89 -42.96 -31.04
C ALA A 795 -14.29 -41.50 -30.81
N ILE A 796 -13.38 -40.56 -31.11
CA ILE A 796 -13.61 -39.11 -31.05
C ILE A 796 -13.42 -38.51 -32.44
N ASN A 797 -14.35 -37.66 -32.88
CA ASN A 797 -14.23 -36.91 -34.13
C ASN A 797 -13.24 -35.74 -33.96
N LYS A 798 -12.37 -35.53 -34.96
CA LYS A 798 -11.31 -34.50 -35.00
C LYS A 798 -11.56 -33.42 -36.05
N ILE A 799 -12.70 -33.42 -36.74
CA ILE A 799 -13.04 -32.37 -37.70
C ILE A 799 -13.31 -31.08 -36.93
N ASP A 800 -12.61 -30.00 -37.29
CA ASP A 800 -12.86 -28.67 -36.74
C ASP A 800 -14.34 -28.28 -36.93
N GLY A 801 -15.04 -28.06 -35.81
CA GLY A 801 -16.46 -27.69 -35.80
C GLY A 801 -17.43 -28.81 -35.41
N ILE A 802 -17.04 -30.09 -35.49
CA ILE A 802 -17.87 -31.22 -35.04
C ILE A 802 -17.35 -31.71 -33.68
N ARG A 803 -18.18 -31.61 -32.64
CA ARG A 803 -17.79 -31.91 -31.25
C ARG A 803 -18.53 -33.15 -30.74
N SER A 804 -18.00 -34.33 -31.04
CA SER A 804 -18.66 -35.60 -30.70
C SER A 804 -17.68 -36.69 -30.21
N ALA A 805 -18.16 -37.54 -29.31
CA ALA A 805 -17.51 -38.80 -28.94
C ALA A 805 -18.54 -39.93 -28.92
N PHE A 806 -18.11 -41.10 -29.42
CA PHE A 806 -18.87 -42.34 -29.33
C PHE A 806 -18.09 -43.36 -28.50
N LEU A 807 -18.64 -43.71 -27.33
CA LEU A 807 -18.15 -44.77 -26.47
C LEU A 807 -18.88 -46.06 -26.84
N GLY A 808 -18.14 -47.06 -27.34
CA GLY A 808 -18.64 -48.40 -27.65
C GLY A 808 -18.86 -49.25 -26.41
N TYR A 809 -18.92 -48.64 -25.23
CA TYR A 809 -19.21 -49.30 -23.97
C TYR A 809 -20.18 -48.42 -23.16
N PRO A 810 -21.00 -49.05 -22.31
CA PRO A 810 -21.92 -48.35 -21.43
C PRO A 810 -21.15 -47.63 -20.31
N LEU A 811 -21.48 -46.36 -20.05
CA LEU A 811 -20.87 -45.62 -18.93
C LEU A 811 -21.36 -46.16 -17.57
N GLU A 812 -22.50 -46.83 -17.51
CA GLU A 812 -22.98 -47.51 -16.31
C GLU A 812 -22.11 -48.70 -15.88
N ALA A 813 -21.28 -49.26 -16.77
CA ALA A 813 -20.30 -50.29 -16.43
C ALA A 813 -19.08 -49.74 -15.66
N LEU A 814 -18.90 -48.43 -15.62
CA LEU A 814 -17.88 -47.76 -14.82
C LEU A 814 -18.36 -47.52 -13.38
N SER A 815 -17.41 -47.40 -12.45
CA SER A 815 -17.72 -46.89 -11.11
C SER A 815 -18.25 -45.45 -11.20
N LEU A 816 -18.95 -44.96 -10.17
CA LEU A 816 -19.44 -43.58 -10.17
C LEU A 816 -18.29 -42.55 -10.34
N VAL A 817 -17.14 -42.82 -9.72
CA VAL A 817 -15.96 -41.94 -9.81
C VAL A 817 -15.43 -41.91 -11.24
N ASP A 818 -15.15 -43.09 -11.81
CA ASP A 818 -14.61 -43.19 -13.17
C ASP A 818 -15.59 -42.64 -14.21
N ARG A 819 -16.90 -42.86 -14.01
CA ARG A 819 -17.96 -42.31 -14.87
C ARG A 819 -17.99 -40.78 -14.81
N THR A 820 -17.92 -40.22 -13.60
CA THR A 820 -17.88 -38.78 -13.38
C THR A 820 -16.66 -38.19 -14.07
N GLN A 821 -15.49 -38.84 -13.95
CA GLN A 821 -14.26 -38.45 -14.63
C GLN A 821 -14.41 -38.46 -16.16
N VAL A 822 -14.85 -39.58 -16.76
CA VAL A 822 -15.00 -39.69 -18.22
C VAL A 822 -16.01 -38.67 -18.78
N MET A 823 -17.16 -38.53 -18.13
CA MET A 823 -18.19 -37.57 -18.54
C MET A 823 -17.72 -36.12 -18.36
N GLY A 824 -17.07 -35.81 -17.23
CA GLY A 824 -16.53 -34.49 -16.94
C GLY A 824 -15.44 -34.09 -17.92
N THR A 825 -14.47 -34.96 -18.20
CA THR A 825 -13.39 -34.69 -19.16
C THR A 825 -13.93 -34.37 -20.55
N PHE A 826 -14.95 -35.08 -21.04
CA PHE A 826 -15.55 -34.79 -22.34
C PHE A 826 -16.30 -33.45 -22.36
N LEU A 827 -17.17 -33.23 -21.37
CA LEU A 827 -17.97 -32.01 -21.27
C LEU A 827 -17.05 -30.78 -21.12
N ALA A 828 -15.97 -30.90 -20.36
CA ALA A 828 -14.96 -29.86 -20.18
C ALA A 828 -14.22 -29.55 -21.48
N ASP A 829 -13.57 -30.56 -22.07
CA ASP A 829 -12.67 -30.37 -23.22
C ASP A 829 -13.42 -30.02 -24.51
N ARG A 830 -14.57 -30.67 -24.78
CA ARG A 830 -15.27 -30.54 -26.07
C ARG A 830 -16.53 -29.71 -26.03
N CYS A 831 -17.19 -29.62 -24.89
CA CYS A 831 -18.39 -28.79 -24.79
C CYS A 831 -18.10 -27.43 -24.15
N GLY A 832 -16.89 -27.20 -23.62
CA GLY A 832 -16.54 -25.99 -22.88
C GLY A 832 -17.30 -25.89 -21.56
N LEU A 833 -17.71 -27.03 -21.00
CA LEU A 833 -18.49 -27.17 -19.77
C LEU A 833 -17.60 -27.82 -18.70
N VAL A 834 -16.82 -27.05 -17.95
CA VAL A 834 -15.79 -27.56 -17.02
C VAL A 834 -16.27 -27.52 -15.56
N ALA A 835 -16.02 -28.59 -14.80
CA ALA A 835 -15.75 -28.54 -13.36
C ALA A 835 -14.23 -28.81 -13.17
N PRO A 836 -13.43 -27.82 -12.76
CA PRO A 836 -11.97 -27.91 -12.92
C PRO A 836 -11.25 -28.63 -11.75
N ASP A 837 -10.12 -29.30 -12.02
CA ASP A 837 -9.13 -29.98 -11.13
C ASP A 837 -7.78 -29.90 -11.86
N SER A 838 -6.99 -28.90 -11.51
CA SER A 838 -5.90 -28.39 -12.33
C SER A 838 -4.54 -29.01 -11.98
N ASP A 839 -4.43 -29.79 -10.90
CA ASP A 839 -3.18 -30.45 -10.47
C ASP A 839 -3.24 -31.98 -10.42
N GLY A 840 -4.44 -32.55 -10.51
CA GLY A 840 -4.67 -33.99 -10.58
C GLY A 840 -4.40 -34.73 -9.27
N ASP A 841 -4.55 -34.06 -8.13
CA ASP A 841 -4.37 -34.65 -6.80
C ASP A 841 -5.60 -35.44 -6.30
N GLY A 842 -6.74 -35.25 -6.96
CA GLY A 842 -8.01 -35.91 -6.69
C GLY A 842 -9.04 -35.05 -5.95
N ILE A 843 -8.75 -33.77 -5.71
CA ILE A 843 -9.65 -32.74 -5.19
C ILE A 843 -9.96 -31.75 -6.34
N LEU A 844 -11.23 -31.38 -6.51
CA LEU A 844 -11.61 -30.42 -7.57
C LEU A 844 -11.16 -29.01 -7.19
N ASP A 845 -10.78 -28.15 -8.14
CA ASP A 845 -10.31 -26.75 -7.94
C ASP A 845 -11.20 -25.91 -7.01
N LEU A 846 -12.52 -26.18 -6.99
CA LEU A 846 -13.46 -25.46 -6.12
C LEU A 846 -13.44 -25.93 -4.66
N GLN A 847 -12.75 -27.01 -4.37
CA GLN A 847 -12.62 -27.68 -3.06
C GLN A 847 -11.15 -27.89 -2.69
N ASP A 848 -10.23 -27.48 -3.55
CA ASP A 848 -8.80 -27.68 -3.45
C ASP A 848 -8.13 -26.39 -2.98
N ASN A 849 -7.41 -26.45 -1.85
CA ASN A 849 -6.62 -25.32 -1.34
C ASN A 849 -5.23 -25.21 -2.00
N CYS A 850 -4.85 -26.13 -2.89
CA CYS A 850 -3.73 -25.97 -3.82
C CYS A 850 -4.08 -26.44 -5.23
N PRO A 851 -4.97 -25.74 -5.98
CA PRO A 851 -5.50 -26.18 -7.28
C PRO A 851 -4.46 -26.56 -8.36
N PHE A 852 -3.20 -26.16 -8.18
CA PHE A 852 -2.11 -26.40 -9.13
C PHE A 852 -0.94 -27.22 -8.53
N THR A 853 -1.04 -27.68 -7.29
CA THR A 853 0.04 -28.38 -6.57
C THR A 853 -0.47 -29.53 -5.71
N ILE A 854 -0.15 -30.75 -6.14
CA ILE A 854 -0.68 -32.01 -5.58
C ILE A 854 -0.63 -32.05 -4.04
N ASN A 855 -1.79 -31.99 -3.39
CA ASN A 855 -1.91 -32.01 -1.94
C ASN A 855 -3.16 -32.73 -1.41
N PRO A 856 -3.30 -34.06 -1.61
CA PRO A 856 -4.54 -34.77 -1.29
C PRO A 856 -4.95 -34.74 0.19
N GLY A 857 -4.06 -34.31 1.09
CA GLY A 857 -4.29 -34.13 2.51
C GLY A 857 -4.94 -32.79 2.90
N GLN A 858 -4.91 -31.79 2.00
CA GLN A 858 -5.53 -30.47 2.14
C GLN A 858 -5.17 -29.77 3.46
N GLU A 859 -3.96 -30.01 3.99
CA GLU A 859 -3.50 -29.35 5.21
C GLU A 859 -3.30 -27.85 4.98
N ASP A 860 -3.83 -27.02 5.88
CA ASP A 860 -3.77 -25.55 5.89
C ASP A 860 -3.61 -25.13 7.36
N ALA A 861 -2.40 -24.74 7.75
CA ALA A 861 -2.00 -24.57 9.14
C ALA A 861 -2.36 -23.20 9.72
N ASP A 862 -2.41 -22.14 8.91
CA ASP A 862 -2.74 -20.78 9.32
C ASP A 862 -4.18 -20.36 8.93
N SER A 863 -4.88 -21.22 8.21
CA SER A 863 -6.29 -21.08 7.81
C SER A 863 -6.56 -19.91 6.88
N ASP A 864 -5.63 -19.60 5.99
CA ASP A 864 -5.74 -18.52 5.02
C ASP A 864 -6.43 -18.93 3.71
N GLY A 865 -6.65 -20.23 3.52
CA GLY A 865 -7.30 -20.83 2.36
C GLY A 865 -6.35 -21.43 1.33
N LEU A 866 -5.04 -21.37 1.57
CA LEU A 866 -4.02 -22.06 0.79
C LEU A 866 -3.44 -23.25 1.54
N GLY A 867 -3.13 -24.32 0.80
CA GLY A 867 -2.59 -25.53 1.40
C GLY A 867 -1.09 -25.40 1.68
N ASN A 868 -0.62 -26.03 2.76
CA ASN A 868 0.76 -25.97 3.26
C ASN A 868 1.84 -26.30 2.21
N VAL A 869 1.49 -27.01 1.12
CA VAL A 869 2.46 -27.38 0.08
C VAL A 869 2.59 -26.36 -1.04
N CYS A 870 1.60 -25.47 -1.19
CA CYS A 870 1.62 -24.37 -2.16
C CYS A 870 1.67 -22.99 -1.50
N ASP A 871 1.76 -22.96 -0.16
CA ASP A 871 1.83 -21.76 0.65
C ASP A 871 3.29 -21.39 0.95
N ASN A 872 3.68 -20.16 0.58
CA ASN A 872 5.00 -19.59 0.84
C ASN A 872 5.16 -19.01 2.26
N CYS A 873 4.12 -19.01 3.10
CA CYS A 873 4.13 -18.66 4.53
C CYS A 873 3.25 -19.58 5.41
N THR A 874 3.55 -20.89 5.48
CA THR A 874 2.74 -21.93 6.17
C THR A 874 2.25 -21.70 7.61
N GLU A 875 2.73 -20.68 8.33
CA GLU A 875 2.27 -20.35 9.69
C GLU A 875 1.68 -18.94 9.81
N VAL A 876 1.66 -18.14 8.73
CA VAL A 876 1.28 -16.72 8.72
C VAL A 876 0.42 -16.40 7.50
N ALA A 877 -0.88 -16.22 7.74
CA ALA A 877 -1.88 -16.03 6.69
C ALA A 877 -1.54 -14.93 5.68
N ASN A 878 -1.31 -15.32 4.43
CA ASN A 878 -1.03 -14.44 3.29
C ASN A 878 -1.70 -14.94 2.00
N PRO A 879 -3.05 -14.80 1.86
CA PRO A 879 -3.79 -15.36 0.72
C PRO A 879 -3.36 -14.84 -0.67
N ASP A 880 -2.58 -13.77 -0.73
CA ASP A 880 -2.06 -13.18 -1.97
C ASP A 880 -0.68 -13.72 -2.39
N GLN A 881 -0.04 -14.55 -1.55
CA GLN A 881 1.21 -15.28 -1.81
C GLN A 881 2.33 -14.41 -2.36
N CYS A 882 2.40 -13.18 -1.86
CA CYS A 882 3.36 -12.24 -2.37
C CYS A 882 4.81 -12.63 -2.00
N ASP A 883 5.66 -12.76 -3.01
CA ASP A 883 7.09 -13.06 -2.93
C ASP A 883 7.78 -12.22 -4.01
N THR A 884 8.45 -11.15 -3.57
CA THR A 884 8.95 -10.11 -4.48
C THR A 884 10.38 -10.34 -4.93
N ASN A 885 11.22 -10.92 -4.09
CA ASN A 885 12.60 -11.33 -4.43
C ASN A 885 12.66 -12.72 -5.13
N GLN A 886 11.55 -13.48 -5.14
CA GLN A 886 11.38 -14.79 -5.78
C GLN A 886 12.33 -15.86 -5.24
N ASP A 887 12.62 -15.80 -3.95
CA ASP A 887 13.46 -16.77 -3.27
C ASP A 887 12.69 -18.02 -2.79
N GLY A 888 11.36 -17.97 -2.88
CA GLY A 888 10.43 -19.04 -2.50
C GLY A 888 9.82 -18.87 -1.12
N TYR A 889 10.07 -17.75 -0.44
CA TYR A 889 9.48 -17.39 0.84
C TYR A 889 8.61 -16.14 0.70
N GLY A 890 7.45 -16.13 1.36
CA GLY A 890 6.55 -14.99 1.24
C GLY A 890 7.05 -13.78 2.04
N ASN A 891 6.90 -12.60 1.46
CA ASN A 891 7.23 -11.30 2.05
C ASN A 891 6.72 -11.14 3.50
N LEU A 892 5.57 -11.73 3.85
CA LEU A 892 4.95 -11.58 5.17
C LEU A 892 5.67 -12.37 6.28
N CYS A 893 6.37 -13.45 5.91
CA CYS A 893 7.13 -14.32 6.81
C CYS A 893 8.65 -14.29 6.55
N ASP A 894 9.08 -13.54 5.54
CA ASP A 894 10.47 -13.29 5.20
C ASP A 894 10.77 -11.77 5.19
N ALA A 895 11.55 -11.33 6.17
CA ALA A 895 12.02 -9.95 6.28
C ALA A 895 13.54 -9.83 6.14
N ASP A 896 14.21 -10.85 5.58
CA ASP A 896 15.65 -10.89 5.31
C ASP A 896 15.98 -10.22 3.95
N LEU A 897 15.77 -8.90 3.89
CA LEU A 897 15.83 -8.09 2.66
C LEU A 897 17.19 -8.05 1.93
N ASP A 898 18.27 -8.58 2.51
CA ASP A 898 19.55 -8.76 1.83
C ASP A 898 19.94 -10.24 1.57
N ASP A 899 19.00 -11.17 1.78
CA ASP A 899 19.10 -12.61 1.62
C ASP A 899 20.32 -13.23 2.35
N ASN A 900 20.71 -12.68 3.52
CA ASN A 900 21.88 -13.13 4.27
C ASN A 900 21.61 -14.35 5.18
N GLY A 901 20.35 -14.76 5.31
CA GLY A 901 19.82 -15.84 6.11
C GLY A 901 19.35 -15.44 7.52
N ILE A 902 19.24 -14.15 7.86
CA ILE A 902 18.75 -13.68 9.17
C ILE A 902 18.28 -12.23 9.13
N THR A 903 17.03 -12.00 9.53
CA THR A 903 16.48 -10.64 9.69
C THR A 903 17.19 -9.89 10.81
N ASN A 904 17.86 -8.79 10.48
CA ASN A 904 18.64 -8.01 11.43
C ASN A 904 18.69 -6.50 11.07
N SER A 905 19.62 -5.78 11.68
CA SER A 905 19.76 -4.33 11.49
C SER A 905 20.09 -3.91 10.06
N PHE A 906 20.71 -4.78 9.25
CA PHE A 906 20.99 -4.52 7.84
C PHE A 906 19.70 -4.50 7.02
N ASP A 907 18.84 -5.48 7.24
CA ASP A 907 17.50 -5.53 6.65
C ASP A 907 16.68 -4.33 7.09
N LEU A 908 16.73 -3.96 8.38
CA LEU A 908 16.02 -2.79 8.88
C LEU A 908 16.44 -1.49 8.17
N ASN A 909 17.71 -1.38 7.79
CA ASN A 909 18.19 -0.24 7.00
C ASN A 909 17.66 -0.29 5.56
N ILE A 910 17.54 -1.48 4.96
CA ILE A 910 16.94 -1.65 3.64
C ILE A 910 15.45 -1.32 3.67
N MET A 911 14.71 -1.78 4.68
CA MET A 911 13.30 -1.44 4.86
C MET A 911 13.11 0.06 5.04
N ARG A 912 13.90 0.69 5.91
CA ARG A 912 13.88 2.16 6.09
C ARG A 912 14.19 2.91 4.81
N SER A 913 15.15 2.43 4.01
CA SER A 913 15.48 3.06 2.72
C SER A 913 14.37 2.95 1.68
N ASN A 914 13.44 2.02 1.86
CA ASN A 914 12.28 1.82 1.01
C ASN A 914 10.97 2.32 1.66
N PHE A 915 10.99 2.92 2.86
CA PHE A 915 9.78 3.40 3.52
C PHE A 915 9.09 4.50 2.69
N GLY A 916 7.80 4.31 2.40
CA GLY A 916 7.02 5.14 1.48
C GLY A 916 7.21 4.83 -0.01
N ALA A 917 8.05 3.85 -0.37
CA ALA A 917 8.15 3.38 -1.75
C ALA A 917 6.83 2.74 -2.19
N THR A 918 6.44 3.02 -3.44
CA THR A 918 5.23 2.48 -4.04
C THR A 918 5.54 1.37 -5.03
N GLY A 919 4.61 0.43 -5.16
CA GLY A 919 4.77 -0.80 -5.93
C GLY A 919 5.38 -1.92 -5.09
N LYS A 920 5.03 -3.16 -5.45
CA LYS A 920 5.49 -4.38 -4.77
C LYS A 920 7.00 -4.49 -4.90
N ASN A 921 7.71 -4.19 -3.82
CA ASN A 921 9.14 -4.35 -3.64
C ASN A 921 9.37 -5.19 -2.38
N ASP A 922 10.59 -5.70 -2.20
CA ASP A 922 10.89 -6.67 -1.15
C ASP A 922 10.61 -6.14 0.27
N ALA A 923 10.67 -4.83 0.48
CA ALA A 923 10.36 -4.20 1.76
C ALA A 923 8.85 -3.99 2.03
N ASP A 924 7.99 -4.19 1.03
CA ASP A 924 6.53 -4.17 1.15
C ASP A 924 6.05 -5.54 1.62
N LEU A 925 6.15 -5.80 2.93
CA LEU A 925 5.95 -7.14 3.49
C LEU A 925 4.50 -7.63 3.37
N ASN A 926 3.51 -6.73 3.38
CA ASN A 926 2.09 -7.08 3.21
C ASN A 926 1.57 -6.90 1.78
N CYS A 927 2.44 -6.48 0.86
CA CYS A 927 2.15 -6.31 -0.57
C CYS A 927 0.94 -5.45 -0.90
N ASN A 928 0.67 -4.45 -0.07
CA ASN A 928 -0.38 -3.47 -0.30
C ASN A 928 0.04 -2.33 -1.26
N GLU A 929 1.19 -2.50 -1.91
CA GLU A 929 1.85 -1.58 -2.85
C GLU A 929 2.48 -0.35 -2.19
N ILE A 930 2.60 -0.30 -0.87
CA ILE A 930 3.19 0.82 -0.14
C ILE A 930 3.96 0.30 1.08
N VAL A 931 5.27 0.52 1.13
CA VAL A 931 6.06 0.26 2.35
C VAL A 931 5.67 1.27 3.42
N ASN A 932 5.08 0.82 4.53
CA ASN A 932 4.56 1.67 5.58
C ASN A 932 4.79 1.09 6.98
N SER A 933 4.18 1.70 7.99
CA SER A 933 4.33 1.31 9.40
C SER A 933 3.92 -0.14 9.69
N PHE A 934 3.03 -0.73 8.89
CA PHE A 934 2.63 -2.12 9.01
C PHE A 934 3.80 -3.04 8.66
N ASP A 935 4.49 -2.78 7.55
CA ASP A 935 5.65 -3.56 7.09
C ASP A 935 6.80 -3.46 8.09
N LEU A 936 7.02 -2.27 8.64
CA LEU A 936 7.99 -2.07 9.73
C LEU A 936 7.62 -2.84 11.00
N THR A 937 6.33 -2.97 11.30
CA THR A 937 5.84 -3.74 12.46
C THR A 937 6.03 -5.25 12.22
N THR A 938 5.71 -5.73 11.03
CA THR A 938 5.94 -7.12 10.61
C THR A 938 7.42 -7.48 10.69
N MET A 939 8.31 -6.65 10.11
CA MET A 939 9.76 -6.84 10.23
C MET A 939 10.24 -6.91 11.68
N ARG A 940 9.77 -6.03 12.55
CA ARG A 940 10.16 -6.04 13.97
C ARG A 940 9.77 -7.35 14.66
N SER A 941 8.65 -7.95 14.27
CA SER A 941 8.23 -9.24 14.82
C SER A 941 9.14 -10.41 14.39
N LEU A 942 9.80 -10.27 13.24
CA LEU A 942 10.72 -11.24 12.64
C LEU A 942 12.20 -10.95 12.97
N PHE A 943 12.49 -9.87 13.70
CA PHE A 943 13.87 -9.48 13.99
C PHE A 943 14.62 -10.55 14.79
N GLY A 944 15.75 -11.01 14.26
CA GLY A 944 16.56 -12.11 14.79
C GLY A 944 16.06 -13.51 14.44
N GLN A 945 14.99 -13.64 13.66
CA GLN A 945 14.48 -14.91 13.15
C GLN A 945 15.12 -15.27 11.80
N PRO A 946 15.25 -16.57 11.48
CA PRO A 946 15.61 -17.01 10.13
C PRO A 946 14.43 -16.80 9.15
N PRO A 947 14.73 -16.55 7.86
CA PRO A 947 13.71 -16.42 6.81
C PRO A 947 12.98 -17.75 6.55
N GLY A 948 11.72 -17.66 6.09
CA GLY A 948 10.98 -18.77 5.50
C GLY A 948 9.61 -19.08 6.12
N PRO A 949 8.95 -20.17 5.67
CA PRO A 949 7.51 -20.42 5.86
C PRO A 949 7.14 -20.79 7.30
N SER A 950 8.14 -20.91 8.18
CA SER A 950 8.03 -21.15 9.63
C SER A 950 8.38 -19.92 10.45
N GLY A 951 8.26 -18.72 9.88
CA GLY A 951 8.46 -17.44 10.53
C GLY A 951 7.42 -17.16 11.63
N THR A 952 7.21 -18.08 12.57
CA THR A 952 7.05 -17.83 14.02
C THR A 952 6.82 -19.14 14.80
N ALA A 953 7.88 -19.84 15.23
CA ALA A 953 7.91 -20.59 16.51
C ALA A 953 9.27 -21.21 16.86
N PRO A 954 9.55 -21.51 18.14
CA PRO A 954 9.52 -20.70 19.36
C PRO A 954 10.91 -20.45 19.98
#